data_AF-A0A1I5KKF9-F1
#
_entry.id   AF-A0A1I5KKF9-F1
#
_cell.length_a   1.000
_cell.length_b   1.000
_cell.length_c   1.000
_cell.angle_alpha   90.00
_cell.angle_beta   90.00
_cell.angle_gamma   90.00
#
_symmetry.space_group_name_H-M   'P 1'
#
loop_
_entity.id
_entity.type
_entity.pdbx_description
1 polymer ?
#
loop_
_entity_poly.entity_id
_entity_poly.type
_entity_poly.pdbx_seq_one_letter_code
_entity_poly.pdbx_strand_id
1 'polypeptide(L)'
;MSALSIVPLSLANRASQCLPVLFADLDKRSIPLDIARVETSGYAEAGTGAATYVSDDLCTPAFHSAHPACTARTFNGRIFRLLPVCAEIAVEQAGALGDGITNDQQAIQAALDYAAAVEAATVAFYSSRYRIDCPLRVSPAAETRAEDGHPLVVRRSVALKGKAAERSVLEFRGLDGENPETGWQLVPTASDDPALAVWRGGGLFLQGDVVNPVSGEKTIGRLELDRLVLEGGRHHTGAYAWPADILTGDGWDITDKALWVQDCFVGEIICTDTDMIGWKGEIFYLGGALDMADRVVLERCRFATTNGSAFNPGCNVQIVASDSSFGDCFQAQEDVGKSRAIYRNCIWHDCDHMGLGSGATDTLEHNFLWPTRDDQLPPPLTRLDQCEFRNIGWLRFFSWVGGSIRAVDSPIGLPGWAGQALRDVDLDIEAVLDRKQSIHALTIDGVVSLTEQVSGAPAGTYQLPPANVAINLKQRRTREAQIAERQWLGVLWHGYIDHSCAIHVEGEFASGRVPNGGDTPLSMPLVTMAKETASSSYWARGWYRPATFSGSGEILVTAPLMSIGLESAIIADMTLSRTPLGGAQHGYADGQRIRITKDGATGTLRFEKGASPSFAVRATRNLVDVYDWIEFVYNRELQRWEENGFFSAA
;
A
#
# COMPACT_ATOMS: atom_id res chain seq x y z
N MET A 1 66.64 31.79 30.86
CA MET A 1 66.40 30.71 29.87
C MET A 1 67.61 30.62 28.97
N SER A 2 68.20 29.44 28.77
CA SER A 2 69.32 29.29 27.84
C SER A 2 68.80 29.28 26.40
N ALA A 3 69.55 29.83 25.44
CA ALA A 3 69.15 29.82 24.03
C ALA A 3 68.92 28.40 23.47
N LEU A 4 69.51 27.37 24.11
CA LEU A 4 69.36 25.97 23.75
C LEU A 4 68.02 25.35 24.18
N SER A 5 67.29 25.93 25.13
CA SER A 5 65.98 25.42 25.58
C SER A 5 64.80 25.90 24.72
N ILE A 6 65.01 26.89 23.84
CA ILE A 6 63.94 27.50 23.04
C ILE A 6 63.41 26.55 21.97
N VAL A 7 64.30 25.80 21.30
CA VAL A 7 63.91 24.87 20.23
C VAL A 7 63.14 23.64 20.76
N PRO A 8 63.57 22.97 21.85
CA PRO A 8 62.78 21.90 22.45
C PRO A 8 61.43 22.38 22.99
N LEU A 9 61.37 23.57 23.61
CA LEU A 9 60.11 24.15 24.09
C LEU A 9 59.17 24.53 22.94
N SER A 10 59.69 25.04 21.82
CA SER A 10 58.85 25.35 20.65
C SER A 10 58.32 24.07 19.97
N LEU A 11 59.14 23.03 19.87
CA LEU A 11 58.72 21.71 19.37
C LEU A 11 57.72 21.03 20.32
N ALA A 12 57.94 21.08 21.64
CA ALA A 12 57.01 20.54 22.64
C ALA A 12 55.67 21.29 22.64
N ASN A 13 55.71 22.63 22.55
CA ASN A 13 54.48 23.42 22.40
C ASN A 13 53.76 23.07 21.11
N ARG A 14 54.48 22.96 19.98
CA ARG A 14 53.90 22.54 18.69
C ARG A 14 53.28 21.14 18.77
N ALA A 15 53.96 20.18 19.39
CA ALA A 15 53.42 18.85 19.62
C ALA A 15 52.16 18.88 20.50
N SER A 16 52.16 19.66 21.58
CA SER A 16 51.01 19.80 22.48
C SER A 16 49.79 20.44 21.81
N GLN A 17 49.98 21.37 20.87
CA GLN A 17 48.91 21.99 20.08
C GLN A 17 48.33 21.01 19.03
N CYS A 18 49.07 19.97 18.67
CA CYS A 18 48.64 18.93 17.71
C CYS A 18 48.08 17.67 18.39
N LEU A 19 48.11 17.57 19.72
CA LEU A 19 47.45 16.46 20.43
C LEU A 19 45.92 16.53 20.21
N PRO A 20 45.25 15.38 20.01
CA PRO A 20 43.80 15.33 19.93
C PRO A 20 43.15 15.99 21.15
N VAL A 21 42.18 16.85 20.88
CA VAL A 21 41.30 17.49 21.87
C VAL A 21 39.85 17.29 21.46
N LEU A 22 38.91 17.77 22.26
CA LEU A 22 37.51 17.80 21.87
C LEU A 22 37.29 18.87 20.78
N PHE A 23 36.30 18.65 19.91
CA PHE A 23 35.87 19.67 18.94
C PHE A 23 35.50 20.98 19.63
N ALA A 24 34.75 20.88 20.74
CA ALA A 24 34.33 22.00 21.57
C ALA A 24 35.49 22.81 22.20
N ASP A 25 36.73 22.30 22.12
CA ASP A 25 37.94 22.97 22.62
C ASP A 25 38.85 23.47 21.50
N LEU A 26 38.52 23.25 20.22
CA LEU A 26 39.36 23.68 19.09
C LEU A 26 39.51 25.21 19.02
N ASP A 27 38.51 25.96 19.47
CA ASP A 27 38.52 27.42 19.56
C ASP A 27 39.57 27.98 20.53
N LYS A 28 39.98 27.18 21.52
CA LYS A 28 41.03 27.50 22.49
C LYS A 28 42.44 27.17 21.98
N ARG A 29 42.57 26.52 20.82
CA ARG A 29 43.87 26.09 20.25
C ARG A 29 44.45 27.17 19.34
N SER A 30 45.77 27.27 19.30
CA SER A 30 46.48 28.14 18.34
C SER A 30 47.27 27.26 17.36
N ILE A 31 46.59 26.81 16.30
CA ILE A 31 47.12 25.80 15.38
C ILE A 31 48.03 26.48 14.33
N PRO A 32 49.31 26.09 14.20
CA PRO A 32 50.27 26.69 13.26
C PRO A 32 49.83 26.59 11.80
N LEU A 33 50.15 27.58 10.97
CA LEU A 33 49.69 27.69 9.56
C LEU A 33 50.03 26.47 8.68
N ASP A 34 51.11 25.76 8.97
CA ASP A 34 51.56 24.60 8.21
C ASP A 34 50.78 23.30 8.53
N ILE A 35 49.95 23.31 9.58
CA ILE A 35 49.09 22.18 9.93
C ILE A 35 47.77 22.33 9.17
N ALA A 36 47.58 21.52 8.11
CA ALA A 36 46.34 21.55 7.31
C ALA A 36 45.23 20.63 7.87
N ARG A 37 45.57 19.72 8.80
CA ARG A 37 44.67 18.70 9.33
C ARG A 37 44.82 18.57 10.84
N VAL A 38 43.72 18.42 11.55
CA VAL A 38 43.67 18.09 12.98
C VAL A 38 42.69 16.96 13.26
N GLU A 39 42.91 16.26 14.35
CA GLU A 39 42.06 15.17 14.80
C GLU A 39 41.51 15.50 16.19
N THR A 40 40.25 15.15 16.43
CA THR A 40 39.61 15.29 17.74
C THR A 40 39.40 13.93 18.39
N SER A 41 39.49 13.88 19.71
CA SER A 41 39.15 12.68 20.48
C SER A 41 37.63 12.51 20.67
N GLY A 42 36.84 13.49 20.26
CA GLY A 42 35.39 13.55 20.42
C GLY A 42 34.81 14.94 20.13
N TYR A 43 33.50 15.09 20.22
CA TYR A 43 32.80 16.36 19.97
C TYR A 43 32.80 17.24 21.23
N ALA A 44 31.94 16.92 22.20
CA ALA A 44 31.89 17.54 23.53
C ALA A 44 32.43 16.60 24.62
N GLU A 45 32.52 15.30 24.33
CA GLU A 45 33.06 14.27 25.23
C GLU A 45 33.98 13.33 24.45
N ALA A 46 34.99 12.78 25.11
CA ALA A 46 35.92 11.88 24.45
C ALA A 46 35.25 10.54 24.11
N GLY A 47 35.50 10.02 22.91
CA GLY A 47 34.94 8.76 22.42
C GLY A 47 33.69 8.92 21.54
N THR A 48 32.99 10.05 21.63
CA THR A 48 31.77 10.32 20.85
C THR A 48 32.02 11.45 19.87
N GLY A 49 31.72 11.25 18.58
CA GLY A 49 31.92 12.30 17.56
C GLY A 49 33.38 12.64 17.26
N ALA A 50 34.31 11.72 17.55
CA ALA A 50 35.71 11.88 17.16
C ALA A 50 35.83 11.99 15.64
N ALA A 51 36.66 12.92 15.16
CA ALA A 51 36.73 13.20 13.74
C ALA A 51 38.06 13.79 13.29
N THR A 52 38.21 13.91 11.97
CA THR A 52 39.28 14.65 11.32
C THR A 52 38.71 15.94 10.77
N TYR A 53 39.43 17.05 10.94
CA TYR A 53 39.09 18.35 10.39
C TYR A 53 40.24 18.89 9.53
N VAL A 54 39.89 19.59 8.45
CA VAL A 54 40.85 20.17 7.49
C VAL A 54 40.64 21.66 7.32
N SER A 55 41.73 22.38 7.04
CA SER A 55 41.73 23.79 6.65
C SER A 55 42.05 23.88 5.16
N ASP A 56 41.03 24.13 4.35
CA ASP A 56 41.09 24.18 2.88
C ASP A 56 40.29 25.36 2.30
N ASP A 57 40.10 25.41 0.98
CA ASP A 57 39.46 26.52 0.29
C ASP A 57 37.98 26.72 0.66
N LEU A 58 37.31 25.69 1.19
CA LEU A 58 35.93 25.79 1.70
C LEU A 58 35.87 26.48 3.08
N CYS A 59 36.98 26.55 3.80
CA CYS A 59 37.06 27.08 5.17
C CYS A 59 37.02 28.61 5.23
N THR A 60 35.95 29.21 4.70
CA THR A 60 35.70 30.66 4.73
C THR A 60 34.93 31.07 6.00
N PRO A 61 35.01 32.35 6.43
CA PRO A 61 34.18 32.85 7.53
C PRO A 61 32.66 32.65 7.32
N ALA A 62 32.19 32.77 6.07
CA ALA A 62 30.79 32.56 5.72
C ALA A 62 30.40 31.09 5.87
N PHE A 63 31.23 30.17 5.38
CA PHE A 63 30.99 28.73 5.52
C PHE A 63 30.99 28.29 6.99
N HIS A 64 31.93 28.81 7.80
CA HIS A 64 31.93 28.56 9.24
C HIS A 64 30.66 29.09 9.94
N SER A 65 30.19 30.27 9.55
CA SER A 65 28.96 30.84 10.09
C SER A 65 27.71 30.03 9.70
N ALA A 66 27.71 29.39 8.53
CA ALA A 66 26.61 28.55 8.07
C ALA A 66 26.62 27.15 8.71
N HIS A 67 27.80 26.63 9.07
CA HIS A 67 27.95 25.27 9.61
C HIS A 67 28.81 25.22 10.89
N PRO A 68 28.46 25.98 11.95
CA PRO A 68 29.30 26.07 13.16
C PRO A 68 29.41 24.75 13.93
N ALA A 69 28.45 23.83 13.79
CA ALA A 69 28.51 22.51 14.42
C ALA A 69 29.52 21.57 13.72
N CYS A 70 29.87 21.81 12.46
CA CYS A 70 30.81 20.98 11.70
C CYS A 70 32.11 21.71 11.37
N THR A 71 32.30 22.92 11.90
CA THR A 71 33.47 23.76 11.64
C THR A 71 33.93 24.47 12.90
N ALA A 72 35.23 24.56 13.11
CA ALA A 72 35.81 25.27 14.25
C ALA A 72 36.71 26.41 13.78
N ARG A 73 36.57 27.57 14.43
CA ARG A 73 37.53 28.67 14.31
C ARG A 73 38.45 28.64 15.52
N THR A 74 39.74 28.44 15.28
CA THR A 74 40.78 28.39 16.31
C THR A 74 41.06 29.78 16.91
N PHE A 75 41.78 29.84 18.03
CA PHE A 75 42.12 31.08 18.72
C PHE A 75 42.89 32.07 17.83
N ASN A 76 43.75 31.56 16.94
CA ASN A 76 44.48 32.36 15.96
C ASN A 76 43.69 32.62 14.66
N GLY A 77 42.38 32.35 14.65
CA GLY A 77 41.45 32.70 13.58
C GLY A 77 41.43 31.75 12.38
N ARG A 78 42.12 30.61 12.43
CA ARG A 78 42.07 29.61 11.36
C ARG A 78 40.76 28.84 11.45
N ILE A 79 40.22 28.46 10.29
CA ILE A 79 38.98 27.69 10.20
C ILE A 79 39.32 26.29 9.75
N PHE A 80 38.75 25.31 10.44
CA PHE A 80 38.80 23.90 10.09
C PHE A 80 37.38 23.39 9.93
N ARG A 81 37.14 22.60 8.89
CA ARG A 81 35.87 21.93 8.64
C ARG A 81 35.99 20.43 8.81
N LEU A 82 34.92 19.76 9.18
CA LEU A 82 34.85 18.31 9.25
C LEU A 82 35.24 17.69 7.88
N LEU A 83 36.10 16.68 7.89
CA LEU A 83 36.46 15.96 6.67
C LEU A 83 35.62 14.68 6.61
N PRO A 84 34.71 14.53 5.62
CA PRO A 84 34.01 13.26 5.40
C PRO A 84 35.02 12.13 5.16
N VAL A 85 34.77 10.97 5.78
CA VAL A 85 35.58 9.76 5.58
C VAL A 85 34.79 8.83 4.66
N CYS A 86 35.34 8.51 3.50
CA CYS A 86 34.61 7.74 2.48
C CYS A 86 33.25 8.36 2.09
N ALA A 87 33.18 9.69 2.02
CA ALA A 87 31.95 10.47 1.80
C ALA A 87 30.86 10.27 2.87
N GLU A 88 31.22 9.77 4.06
CA GLU A 88 30.35 9.62 5.23
C GLU A 88 30.72 10.64 6.32
N ILE A 89 29.71 11.20 6.97
CA ILE A 89 29.83 11.90 8.25
C ILE A 89 28.86 11.27 9.26
N ALA A 90 29.17 11.36 10.55
CA ALA A 90 28.30 10.88 11.62
C ALA A 90 27.59 12.06 12.32
N VAL A 91 26.34 11.86 12.74
CA VAL A 91 25.58 12.92 13.46
C VAL A 91 26.23 13.30 14.79
N GLU A 92 26.96 12.38 15.43
CA GLU A 92 27.74 12.66 16.63
C GLU A 92 28.88 13.66 16.39
N GLN A 93 29.40 13.74 15.16
CA GLN A 93 30.43 14.72 14.78
C GLN A 93 29.86 16.14 14.63
N ALA A 94 28.53 16.27 14.60
CA ALA A 94 27.80 17.52 14.68
C ALA A 94 27.21 17.78 16.08
N GLY A 95 27.50 16.90 17.04
CA GLY A 95 27.12 17.06 18.45
C GLY A 95 25.89 16.29 18.92
N ALA A 96 25.34 15.38 18.11
CA ALA A 96 24.28 14.48 18.58
C ALA A 96 24.85 13.54 19.66
N LEU A 97 24.10 13.32 20.74
CA LEU A 97 24.50 12.45 21.84
C LEU A 97 23.99 11.02 21.66
N GLY A 98 22.79 10.84 21.08
CA GLY A 98 22.25 9.50 20.84
C GLY A 98 21.98 8.71 22.13
N ASP A 99 21.62 9.41 23.20
CA ASP A 99 21.31 8.86 24.53
C ASP A 99 19.81 8.56 24.73
N GLY A 100 18.96 8.92 23.75
CA GLY A 100 17.51 8.82 23.80
C GLY A 100 16.81 9.79 24.77
N ILE A 101 17.54 10.73 25.36
CA ILE A 101 17.04 11.69 26.35
C ILE A 101 17.22 13.13 25.87
N THR A 102 18.39 13.42 25.29
CA THR A 102 18.78 14.72 24.78
C THR A 102 18.14 14.97 23.42
N ASN A 103 17.65 16.18 23.19
CA ASN A 103 17.13 16.56 21.89
C ASN A 103 18.28 16.71 20.88
N ASP A 104 18.42 15.73 19.99
CA ASP A 104 19.45 15.65 18.96
C ASP A 104 19.03 16.33 17.64
N GLN A 105 17.80 16.88 17.57
CA GLN A 105 17.24 17.43 16.33
C GLN A 105 18.17 18.44 15.65
N GLN A 106 18.70 19.41 16.38
CA GLN A 106 19.55 20.47 15.81
C GLN A 106 20.87 19.91 15.28
N ALA A 107 21.47 18.96 15.99
CA ALA A 107 22.73 18.35 15.58
C ALA A 107 22.56 17.47 14.33
N ILE A 108 21.46 16.71 14.26
CA ILE A 108 21.15 15.88 13.09
C ILE A 108 20.85 16.77 11.87
N GLN A 109 20.04 17.82 12.04
CA GLN A 109 19.80 18.77 10.93
C GLN A 109 21.09 19.46 10.48
N ALA A 110 21.96 19.86 11.40
CA ALA A 110 23.25 20.46 11.06
C ALA A 110 24.15 19.49 10.28
N ALA A 111 24.12 18.20 10.59
CA ALA A 111 24.84 17.18 9.82
C ALA A 111 24.25 17.04 8.41
N LEU A 112 22.93 17.01 8.24
CA LEU A 112 22.28 16.98 6.91
C LEU A 112 22.66 18.20 6.06
N ASP A 113 22.59 19.40 6.64
CA ASP A 113 22.91 20.64 5.95
C ASP A 113 24.39 20.71 5.59
N TYR A 114 25.27 20.23 6.48
CA TYR A 114 26.69 20.14 6.22
C TYR A 114 27.01 19.13 5.10
N ALA A 115 26.43 17.94 5.15
CA ALA A 115 26.60 16.90 4.14
C ALA A 115 26.23 17.41 2.75
N ALA A 116 25.11 18.14 2.65
CA ALA A 116 24.69 18.80 1.42
C ALA A 116 25.70 19.83 0.91
N ALA A 117 26.33 20.60 1.81
CA ALA A 117 27.26 21.66 1.45
C ALA A 117 28.66 21.16 1.04
N VAL A 118 29.07 19.98 1.50
CA VAL A 118 30.38 19.36 1.17
C VAL A 118 30.27 18.11 0.29
N GLU A 119 29.08 17.83 -0.22
CA GLU A 119 28.78 16.68 -1.07
C GLU A 119 29.13 15.33 -0.42
N ALA A 120 28.92 15.22 0.91
CA ALA A 120 28.99 13.92 1.59
C ALA A 120 27.75 13.09 1.20
N ALA A 121 27.99 11.87 0.74
CA ALA A 121 26.94 10.97 0.29
C ALA A 121 26.15 10.33 1.43
N THR A 122 26.71 10.25 2.64
CA THR A 122 26.10 9.51 3.76
C THR A 122 26.14 10.31 5.07
N VAL A 123 25.02 10.30 5.78
CA VAL A 123 24.90 10.70 7.19
C VAL A 123 24.60 9.46 8.02
N ALA A 124 25.51 9.12 8.92
CA ALA A 124 25.48 7.90 9.72
C ALA A 124 25.08 8.15 11.18
N PHE A 125 24.41 7.16 11.77
CA PHE A 125 23.89 7.16 13.13
C PHE A 125 24.54 6.02 13.91
N TYR A 126 25.56 6.30 14.73
CA TYR A 126 26.32 5.25 15.44
C TYR A 126 25.68 4.80 16.75
N SER A 127 24.87 5.67 17.35
CA SER A 127 24.15 5.41 18.59
C SER A 127 22.84 4.67 18.35
N SER A 128 22.33 4.01 19.39
CA SER A 128 21.13 3.18 19.29
C SER A 128 19.84 3.98 19.23
N ARG A 129 19.78 5.18 19.81
CA ARG A 129 18.54 5.96 19.92
C ARG A 129 18.80 7.46 19.99
N TYR A 130 18.12 8.23 19.16
CA TYR A 130 18.16 9.69 19.13
C TYR A 130 16.77 10.22 19.39
N ARG A 131 16.64 11.18 20.30
CA ARG A 131 15.39 11.90 20.51
C ARG A 131 15.37 13.14 19.62
N ILE A 132 14.28 13.34 18.90
CA ILE A 132 14.11 14.44 17.95
C ILE A 132 12.81 15.17 18.30
N ASP A 133 12.93 16.38 18.84
CA ASP A 133 11.75 17.18 19.18
C ASP A 133 11.27 17.98 17.95
N CYS A 134 9.97 18.03 17.73
CA CYS A 134 9.39 18.82 16.65
C CYS A 134 9.65 20.32 16.86
N PRO A 135 10.17 21.06 15.87
CA PRO A 135 10.26 22.51 15.94
C PRO A 135 8.88 23.19 16.01
N LEU A 136 8.86 24.46 16.44
CA LEU A 136 7.67 25.30 16.36
C LEU A 136 7.31 25.55 14.89
N ARG A 137 6.03 25.38 14.56
CA ARG A 137 5.45 25.77 13.28
C ARG A 137 4.86 27.18 13.41
N VAL A 138 5.32 28.09 12.56
CA VAL A 138 4.82 29.47 12.46
C VAL A 138 4.02 29.70 11.18
N SER A 139 4.27 28.90 10.14
CA SER A 139 3.48 28.91 8.90
C SER A 139 2.14 28.16 9.05
N PRO A 140 1.09 28.57 8.33
CA PRO A 140 -0.17 27.83 8.24
C PRO A 140 -0.01 26.37 7.81
N ALA A 141 -0.98 25.51 8.17
CA ALA A 141 -0.98 24.09 7.82
C ALA A 141 -1.04 23.84 6.30
N ALA A 142 -1.76 24.68 5.55
CA ALA A 142 -1.87 24.59 4.09
C ALA A 142 -0.59 25.00 3.34
N GLU A 143 0.41 25.59 4.01
CA GLU A 143 1.72 25.86 3.40
C GLU A 143 2.59 24.59 3.37
N THR A 144 2.25 23.66 2.47
CA THR A 144 2.80 22.30 2.34
C THR A 144 4.31 22.24 2.04
N ARG A 145 4.92 23.38 1.73
CA ARG A 145 6.34 23.54 1.36
C ARG A 145 7.17 24.28 2.39
N ALA A 146 6.55 24.87 3.41
CA ALA A 146 7.27 25.61 4.43
C ALA A 146 8.05 24.63 5.33
N GLU A 147 9.32 24.94 5.59
CA GLU A 147 10.26 24.04 6.27
C GLU A 147 10.17 24.12 7.80
N ASP A 148 9.61 25.20 8.35
CA ASP A 148 9.44 25.36 9.78
C ASP A 148 8.44 24.34 10.32
N GLY A 149 8.65 23.89 11.56
CA GLY A 149 7.81 22.86 12.17
C GLY A 149 8.04 21.43 11.67
N HIS A 150 8.97 21.17 10.73
CA HIS A 150 9.40 19.82 10.36
C HIS A 150 10.67 19.43 11.14
N PRO A 151 10.73 18.23 11.76
CA PRO A 151 11.90 17.86 12.56
C PRO A 151 13.18 17.70 11.75
N LEU A 152 13.12 17.04 10.58
CA LEU A 152 14.28 16.82 9.72
C LEU A 152 13.92 17.14 8.27
N VAL A 153 14.70 18.02 7.64
CA VAL A 153 14.51 18.45 6.25
C VAL A 153 15.69 17.98 5.40
N VAL A 154 15.39 17.21 4.36
CA VAL A 154 16.36 16.71 3.38
C VAL A 154 16.26 17.57 2.12
N ARG A 155 17.38 18.19 1.73
CA ARG A 155 17.45 19.13 0.59
C ARG A 155 18.34 18.66 -0.56
N ARG A 156 19.05 17.53 -0.40
CA ARG A 156 19.95 16.95 -1.40
C ARG A 156 19.92 15.43 -1.30
N SER A 157 20.39 14.76 -2.36
CA SER A 157 20.62 13.32 -2.33
C SER A 157 21.51 12.93 -1.14
N VAL A 158 21.08 11.95 -0.36
CA VAL A 158 21.80 11.49 0.84
C VAL A 158 21.37 10.08 1.22
N ALA A 159 22.28 9.31 1.80
CA ALA A 159 21.97 8.08 2.51
C ALA A 159 21.96 8.33 4.03
N LEU A 160 20.88 7.97 4.69
CA LEU A 160 20.74 7.97 6.15
C LEU A 160 20.91 6.53 6.64
N LYS A 161 21.99 6.26 7.40
CA LYS A 161 22.38 4.89 7.75
C LYS A 161 22.51 4.66 9.25
N GLY A 162 21.72 3.74 9.79
CA GLY A 162 21.90 3.22 11.14
C GLY A 162 23.13 2.31 11.23
N LYS A 163 24.00 2.57 12.20
CA LYS A 163 25.24 1.81 12.45
C LYS A 163 25.27 1.17 13.84
N ALA A 164 24.22 1.36 14.65
CA ALA A 164 24.07 0.63 15.91
C ALA A 164 24.05 -0.89 15.67
N ALA A 165 24.39 -1.67 16.70
CA ALA A 165 24.52 -3.12 16.60
C ALA A 165 23.27 -3.80 16.02
N GLU A 166 22.08 -3.32 16.41
CA GLU A 166 20.81 -3.68 15.80
C GLU A 166 20.44 -2.64 14.73
N ARG A 167 19.62 -1.65 15.09
CA ARG A 167 19.23 -0.52 14.22
C ARG A 167 19.31 0.77 15.04
N SER A 168 19.46 1.89 14.36
CA SER A 168 19.43 3.20 15.03
C SER A 168 17.98 3.72 15.05
N VAL A 169 17.49 4.06 16.23
CA VAL A 169 16.13 4.58 16.41
C VAL A 169 16.15 6.10 16.38
N LEU A 170 15.32 6.69 15.53
CA LEU A 170 14.99 8.11 15.50
C LEU A 170 13.61 8.28 16.12
N GLU A 171 13.57 8.71 17.38
CA GLU A 171 12.35 8.87 18.16
C GLU A 171 11.85 10.31 18.07
N PHE A 172 10.74 10.51 17.37
CA PHE A 172 10.14 11.81 17.14
C PHE A 172 9.17 12.16 18.28
N ARG A 173 9.28 13.38 18.81
CA ARG A 173 8.46 13.93 19.90
C ARG A 173 7.65 15.13 19.44
N GLY A 174 6.68 15.53 20.26
CA GLY A 174 5.97 16.79 20.07
C GLY A 174 6.89 18.01 20.24
N LEU A 175 6.30 19.20 20.13
CA LEU A 175 7.00 20.46 20.37
C LEU A 175 7.67 20.43 21.75
N ASP A 176 8.92 20.89 21.82
CA ASP A 176 9.72 20.93 23.06
C ASP A 176 9.82 19.59 23.79
N GLY A 177 9.63 18.47 23.07
CA GLY A 177 9.75 17.13 23.61
C GLY A 177 8.52 16.59 24.31
N GLU A 178 7.36 17.22 24.09
CA GLU A 178 6.10 16.72 24.59
C GLU A 178 5.81 15.28 24.11
N ASN A 179 4.94 14.59 24.87
CA ASN A 179 4.48 13.26 24.49
C ASN A 179 3.84 13.32 23.08
N PRO A 180 4.33 12.54 22.10
CA PRO A 180 3.86 12.63 20.72
C PRO A 180 2.39 12.23 20.52
N GLU A 181 1.81 11.44 21.43
CA GLU A 181 0.40 11.06 21.38
C GLU A 181 -0.50 12.25 21.72
N THR A 182 -0.14 13.03 22.74
CA THR A 182 -0.99 14.08 23.32
C THR A 182 -0.51 15.50 23.04
N GLY A 183 0.70 15.68 22.52
CA GLY A 183 1.32 16.96 22.20
C GLY A 183 1.17 17.27 20.72
N TRP A 184 0.44 18.33 20.40
CA TRP A 184 0.32 18.90 19.06
C TRP A 184 0.22 20.42 19.12
N GLN A 185 0.58 21.07 18.03
CA GLN A 185 0.41 22.51 17.87
C GLN A 185 -0.94 22.80 17.21
N LEU A 186 -1.53 23.96 17.49
CA LEU A 186 -2.64 24.51 16.72
C LEU A 186 -2.11 25.67 15.89
N VAL A 187 -2.21 25.55 14.57
CA VAL A 187 -1.75 26.56 13.60
C VAL A 187 -2.92 26.99 12.72
N PRO A 188 -2.89 28.19 12.12
CA PRO A 188 -3.90 28.58 11.13
C PRO A 188 -4.00 27.56 10.00
N THR A 189 -5.20 27.28 9.52
CA THR A 189 -5.44 26.37 8.39
C THR A 189 -4.75 26.91 7.13
N ALA A 190 -4.94 28.19 6.83
CA ALA A 190 -4.33 28.88 5.70
C ALA A 190 -3.98 30.33 6.06
N SER A 191 -3.18 31.01 5.23
CA SER A 191 -2.78 32.41 5.49
C SER A 191 -3.99 33.37 5.48
N ASP A 192 -5.09 32.98 4.83
CA ASP A 192 -6.36 33.70 4.72
C ASP A 192 -7.52 33.05 5.51
N ASP A 193 -7.30 31.91 6.17
CA ASP A 193 -8.28 31.22 7.02
C ASP A 193 -7.78 31.12 8.47
N PRO A 194 -8.37 31.88 9.42
CA PRO A 194 -7.96 31.87 10.82
C PRO A 194 -8.47 30.63 11.58
N ALA A 195 -9.23 29.73 10.96
CA ALA A 195 -9.54 28.44 11.56
C ALA A 195 -8.24 27.71 11.94
N LEU A 196 -8.30 26.90 13.00
CA LEU A 196 -7.13 26.18 13.48
C LEU A 196 -7.11 24.76 12.93
N ALA A 197 -5.91 24.26 12.68
CA ALA A 197 -5.61 22.88 12.34
C ALA A 197 -4.57 22.30 13.30
N VAL A 198 -4.62 20.98 13.49
CA VAL A 198 -3.61 20.24 14.24
C VAL A 198 -2.31 20.18 13.43
N TRP A 199 -1.17 20.37 14.10
CA TRP A 199 0.17 20.23 13.52
C TRP A 199 1.09 19.37 14.40
N ARG A 200 1.73 18.37 13.79
CA ARG A 200 2.70 17.46 14.44
C ARG A 200 4.07 17.37 13.75
N GLY A 201 4.20 17.90 12.53
CA GLY A 201 5.48 18.05 11.83
C GLY A 201 6.01 16.81 11.09
N GLY A 202 5.59 15.60 11.49
CA GLY A 202 6.04 14.35 10.88
C GLY A 202 7.47 13.98 11.22
N GLY A 203 8.15 13.23 10.35
CA GLY A 203 9.51 12.74 10.50
C GLY A 203 10.48 13.40 9.52
N LEU A 204 10.66 12.78 8.36
CA LEU A 204 11.52 13.26 7.26
C LEU A 204 10.70 14.03 6.23
N PHE A 205 11.02 15.30 6.02
CA PHE A 205 10.44 16.14 4.98
C PHE A 205 11.43 16.35 3.83
N LEU A 206 11.03 16.01 2.59
CA LEU A 206 11.89 16.10 1.42
C LEU A 206 11.55 17.35 0.61
N GLN A 207 12.55 18.21 0.47
CA GLN A 207 12.45 19.48 -0.23
C GLN A 207 13.04 19.35 -1.65
N GLY A 208 12.37 18.59 -2.51
CA GLY A 208 12.76 18.37 -3.91
C GLY A 208 12.55 19.58 -4.82
N ASP A 209 12.69 19.36 -6.13
CA ASP A 209 12.51 20.40 -7.15
C ASP A 209 11.04 20.77 -7.32
N VAL A 210 10.68 22.06 -7.32
CA VAL A 210 9.27 22.50 -7.50
C VAL A 210 8.81 22.34 -8.95
N VAL A 211 9.73 22.49 -9.89
CA VAL A 211 9.48 22.34 -11.33
C VAL A 211 10.16 21.06 -11.78
N ASN A 212 9.45 20.23 -12.56
CA ASN A 212 10.04 19.03 -13.14
C ASN A 212 11.28 19.42 -13.95
N PRO A 213 12.48 18.92 -13.62
CA PRO A 213 13.68 19.31 -14.35
C PRO A 213 13.71 18.81 -15.81
N VAL A 214 12.80 17.90 -16.22
CA VAL A 214 12.61 17.30 -17.57
C VAL A 214 13.85 16.60 -18.15
N SER A 215 14.98 17.29 -18.18
CA SER A 215 16.32 16.83 -18.56
C SER A 215 17.34 17.48 -17.60
N GLY A 216 17.72 16.77 -16.54
CA GLY A 216 18.68 17.26 -15.55
C GLY A 216 18.72 16.36 -14.31
N GLU A 217 19.78 16.47 -13.53
CA GLU A 217 19.84 15.82 -12.22
C GLU A 217 18.87 16.51 -11.27
N LYS A 218 17.99 15.73 -10.64
CA LYS A 218 17.11 16.23 -9.59
C LYS A 218 17.95 16.63 -8.37
N THR A 219 17.53 17.67 -7.67
CA THR A 219 18.19 18.15 -6.44
C THR A 219 18.29 17.02 -5.40
N ILE A 220 17.22 16.23 -5.27
CA ILE A 220 17.20 14.95 -4.56
C ILE A 220 17.02 13.85 -5.61
N GLY A 221 18.11 13.43 -6.25
CA GLY A 221 18.13 12.32 -7.19
C GLY A 221 18.05 10.95 -6.51
N ARG A 222 18.48 10.85 -5.25
CA ARG A 222 18.37 9.61 -4.47
C ARG A 222 18.32 9.88 -2.96
N LEU A 223 17.33 9.29 -2.28
CA LEU A 223 17.31 9.12 -0.83
C LEU A 223 17.46 7.63 -0.51
N GLU A 224 18.38 7.29 0.40
CA GLU A 224 18.52 5.94 0.92
C GLU A 224 18.34 5.94 2.44
N LEU A 225 17.48 5.08 2.96
CA LEU A 225 17.28 4.80 4.38
C LEU A 225 17.70 3.36 4.64
N ASP A 226 18.64 3.14 5.55
CA ASP A 226 19.23 1.82 5.79
C ASP A 226 19.39 1.58 7.29
N ARG A 227 18.80 0.49 7.81
CA ARG A 227 18.87 0.07 9.23
C ARG A 227 18.38 1.12 10.23
N LEU A 228 17.28 1.80 9.91
CA LEU A 228 16.68 2.83 10.76
C LEU A 228 15.31 2.41 11.32
N VAL A 229 14.95 2.97 12.48
CA VAL A 229 13.57 2.92 12.99
C VAL A 229 13.11 4.36 13.17
N LEU A 230 12.15 4.81 12.36
CA LEU A 230 11.51 6.11 12.50
C LEU A 230 10.27 5.92 13.38
N GLU A 231 10.39 6.30 14.65
CA GLU A 231 9.39 6.04 15.69
C GLU A 231 8.67 7.34 16.05
N GLY A 232 7.41 7.48 15.61
CA GLY A 232 6.55 8.62 15.95
C GLY A 232 5.83 8.48 17.29
N GLY A 233 5.85 7.29 17.92
CA GLY A 233 5.36 7.08 19.28
C GLY A 233 3.86 7.24 19.50
N ARG A 234 3.04 7.20 18.43
CA ARG A 234 1.57 7.29 18.51
C ARG A 234 0.85 5.96 18.38
N HIS A 235 -0.40 5.93 18.81
CA HIS A 235 -1.29 4.78 18.72
C HIS A 235 -2.37 4.96 17.65
N HIS A 236 -2.68 3.87 16.96
CA HIS A 236 -3.85 3.75 16.11
C HIS A 236 -5.11 3.65 16.98
N THR A 237 -6.06 4.56 16.80
CA THR A 237 -7.30 4.65 17.62
C THR A 237 -8.55 4.17 16.89
N GLY A 238 -8.46 4.03 15.56
CA GLY A 238 -9.61 3.79 14.70
C GLY A 238 -10.39 5.06 14.33
N ALA A 239 -9.94 6.24 14.77
CA ALA A 239 -10.52 7.51 14.36
C ALA A 239 -9.93 7.93 13.00
N TYR A 240 -10.76 7.86 11.96
CA TYR A 240 -10.34 8.13 10.57
C TYR A 240 -10.89 9.45 10.02
N ALA A 241 -11.55 10.24 10.86
CA ALA A 241 -12.10 11.53 10.45
C ALA A 241 -10.96 12.46 10.03
N TRP A 242 -11.14 13.08 8.86
CA TRP A 242 -10.26 14.12 8.34
C TRP A 242 -11.00 15.46 8.31
N PRO A 243 -10.36 16.56 8.73
CA PRO A 243 -9.06 16.61 9.41
C PRO A 243 -9.15 16.05 10.84
N ALA A 244 -7.98 15.81 11.46
CA ALA A 244 -7.91 15.48 12.89
C ALA A 244 -8.62 16.55 13.75
N ASP A 245 -9.28 16.09 14.81
CA ASP A 245 -10.07 16.95 15.69
C ASP A 245 -9.17 17.86 16.53
N ILE A 246 -9.43 19.17 16.51
CA ILE A 246 -8.57 20.16 17.17
C ILE A 246 -8.63 20.11 18.71
N LEU A 247 -9.68 19.52 19.29
CA LEU A 247 -9.88 19.46 20.73
C LEU A 247 -9.18 18.24 21.35
N THR A 248 -9.17 17.13 20.63
CA THR A 248 -8.66 15.83 21.08
C THR A 248 -7.37 15.43 20.40
N GLY A 249 -7.03 16.06 19.27
CA GLY A 249 -5.88 15.73 18.43
C GLY A 249 -6.03 14.43 17.66
N ASP A 250 -7.12 13.68 17.84
CA ASP A 250 -7.32 12.36 17.24
C ASP A 250 -8.00 12.45 15.86
N GLY A 251 -7.86 11.41 15.04
CA GLY A 251 -8.29 11.42 13.65
C GLY A 251 -7.12 11.22 12.67
N TRP A 252 -7.39 11.43 11.39
CA TRP A 252 -6.39 11.40 10.33
C TRP A 252 -5.70 12.76 10.22
N ASP A 253 -4.47 12.84 10.74
CA ASP A 253 -3.64 14.05 10.75
C ASP A 253 -2.63 14.04 9.60
N ILE A 254 -2.93 14.74 8.51
CA ILE A 254 -2.05 14.82 7.34
C ILE A 254 -0.71 15.51 7.62
N THR A 255 -0.49 16.11 8.78
CA THR A 255 0.79 16.75 9.13
C THR A 255 1.76 15.78 9.82
N ASP A 256 1.32 14.55 10.11
CA ASP A 256 2.09 13.59 10.89
C ASP A 256 2.50 12.37 10.07
N LYS A 257 3.50 12.55 9.20
CA LYS A 257 3.99 11.55 8.24
C LYS A 257 5.43 11.15 8.56
N ALA A 258 5.79 9.87 8.44
CA ALA A 258 7.17 9.43 8.68
C ALA A 258 8.12 9.88 7.56
N LEU A 259 7.69 9.69 6.32
CA LEU A 259 8.34 10.21 5.12
C LEU A 259 7.33 11.03 4.32
N TRP A 260 7.66 12.31 4.13
CA TRP A 260 6.80 13.28 3.47
C TRP A 260 7.49 13.84 2.23
N VAL A 261 6.96 13.48 1.06
CA VAL A 261 7.26 14.15 -0.21
C VAL A 261 5.98 14.80 -0.72
N GLN A 262 5.99 16.11 -0.89
CA GLN A 262 4.81 16.83 -1.37
C GLN A 262 5.18 17.99 -2.29
N ASP A 263 4.42 18.12 -3.37
CA ASP A 263 4.48 19.23 -4.33
C ASP A 263 5.91 19.47 -4.88
N CYS A 264 6.68 18.40 -5.04
CA CYS A 264 8.04 18.46 -5.59
C CYS A 264 8.49 17.14 -6.23
N PHE A 265 9.49 17.25 -7.10
CA PHE A 265 10.08 16.15 -7.84
C PHE A 265 11.34 15.66 -7.13
N VAL A 266 11.42 14.34 -6.96
CA VAL A 266 12.54 13.58 -6.38
C VAL A 266 12.84 12.37 -7.28
N GLY A 267 14.02 11.78 -7.12
CA GLY A 267 14.44 10.63 -7.91
C GLY A 267 14.04 9.31 -7.26
N GLU A 268 15.04 8.51 -6.90
CA GLU A 268 14.85 7.20 -6.29
C GLU A 268 14.77 7.31 -4.76
N ILE A 269 13.83 6.60 -4.14
CA ILE A 269 13.74 6.41 -2.69
C ILE A 269 13.98 4.93 -2.39
N ILE A 270 15.00 4.63 -1.59
CA ILE A 270 15.35 3.27 -1.20
C ILE A 270 15.25 3.14 0.31
N CYS A 271 14.53 2.14 0.78
CA CYS A 271 14.47 1.78 2.19
C CYS A 271 14.89 0.31 2.35
N THR A 272 15.90 0.05 3.18
CA THR A 272 16.36 -1.30 3.51
C THR A 272 16.40 -1.48 5.02
N ASP A 273 15.84 -2.58 5.52
CA ASP A 273 15.84 -2.92 6.97
C ASP A 273 15.35 -1.73 7.84
N THR A 274 14.31 -1.05 7.36
CA THR A 274 13.84 0.23 7.93
C THR A 274 12.38 0.16 8.34
N ASP A 275 12.11 0.52 9.60
CA ASP A 275 10.76 0.59 10.14
C ASP A 275 10.30 2.05 10.23
N MET A 276 9.03 2.30 9.98
CA MET A 276 8.36 3.58 10.19
C MET A 276 7.08 3.30 10.97
N ILE A 277 7.02 3.70 12.23
CA ILE A 277 5.96 3.24 13.15
C ILE A 277 5.40 4.36 14.04
N GLY A 278 4.09 4.29 14.31
CA GLY A 278 3.42 5.10 15.32
C GLY A 278 3.17 6.55 14.89
N TRP A 279 2.30 6.76 13.90
CA TRP A 279 1.96 8.07 13.33
C TRP A 279 0.44 8.32 13.40
N LYS A 280 -0.03 9.55 13.14
CA LYS A 280 -1.47 9.86 12.99
C LYS A 280 -1.87 10.12 11.53
N GLY A 281 -0.90 10.43 10.68
CA GLY A 281 -1.08 10.62 9.23
C GLY A 281 -0.60 9.45 8.39
N GLU A 282 -0.41 9.67 7.11
CA GLU A 282 0.18 8.67 6.23
C GLU A 282 1.64 8.41 6.61
N ILE A 283 2.04 7.16 6.78
CA ILE A 283 3.42 6.86 7.20
C ILE A 283 4.39 7.19 6.08
N PHE A 284 4.15 6.65 4.89
CA PHE A 284 4.90 6.96 3.68
C PHE A 284 3.99 7.68 2.68
N TYR A 285 4.34 8.89 2.30
CA TYR A 285 3.50 9.72 1.45
C TYR A 285 4.27 10.37 0.29
N LEU A 286 3.74 10.18 -0.91
CA LEU A 286 4.13 10.91 -2.13
C LEU A 286 2.88 11.61 -2.68
N GLY A 287 2.81 12.95 -2.59
CA GLY A 287 1.65 13.74 -3.02
C GLY A 287 1.97 14.94 -3.90
N GLY A 288 1.05 15.33 -4.78
CA GLY A 288 1.21 16.45 -5.71
C GLY A 288 1.18 16.02 -7.18
N ALA A 289 2.31 16.13 -7.90
CA ALA A 289 2.40 15.82 -9.33
C ALA A 289 2.40 14.31 -9.64
N LEU A 290 1.93 13.91 -10.83
CA LEU A 290 1.84 12.49 -11.20
C LEU A 290 3.18 11.77 -11.26
N ASP A 291 4.21 12.34 -11.85
CA ASP A 291 5.53 11.68 -12.00
C ASP A 291 6.56 12.29 -11.05
N MET A 292 6.16 12.53 -9.80
CA MET A 292 7.02 13.24 -8.83
C MET A 292 8.23 12.43 -8.38
N ALA A 293 8.15 11.10 -8.43
CA ALA A 293 9.21 10.19 -7.99
C ALA A 293 9.51 9.18 -9.10
N ASP A 294 10.78 8.91 -9.34
CA ASP A 294 11.18 7.97 -10.40
C ASP A 294 10.92 6.53 -9.96
N ARG A 295 11.30 6.20 -8.72
CA ARG A 295 11.27 4.83 -8.21
C ARG A 295 11.27 4.75 -6.68
N VAL A 296 10.54 3.78 -6.14
CA VAL A 296 10.57 3.37 -4.73
C VAL A 296 11.03 1.92 -4.65
N VAL A 297 12.06 1.66 -3.82
CA VAL A 297 12.58 0.31 -3.53
C VAL A 297 12.49 0.06 -2.03
N LEU A 298 11.78 -0.99 -1.62
CA LEU A 298 11.60 -1.36 -0.22
C LEU A 298 12.08 -2.81 -0.01
N GLU A 299 12.95 -3.03 0.98
CA GLU A 299 13.45 -4.36 1.32
C GLU A 299 13.49 -4.55 2.83
N ARG A 300 12.75 -5.53 3.37
CA ARG A 300 12.62 -5.75 4.82
C ARG A 300 12.16 -4.51 5.58
N CYS A 301 11.13 -3.85 5.07
CA CYS A 301 10.55 -2.67 5.71
C CYS A 301 9.27 -2.99 6.47
N ARG A 302 8.97 -2.20 7.51
CA ARG A 302 7.69 -2.26 8.22
C ARG A 302 7.10 -0.88 8.40
N PHE A 303 5.95 -0.62 7.81
CA PHE A 303 5.16 0.60 8.00
C PHE A 303 3.90 0.25 8.77
N ALA A 304 3.81 0.65 10.03
CA ALA A 304 2.70 0.23 10.88
C ALA A 304 2.26 1.26 11.91
N THR A 305 1.01 1.12 12.37
CA THR A 305 0.42 1.93 13.43
C THR A 305 0.19 3.37 12.96
N THR A 306 -0.98 3.60 12.36
CA THR A 306 -1.47 4.95 12.06
C THR A 306 -2.99 5.09 11.98
N ASN A 307 -3.53 6.28 12.15
CA ASN A 307 -4.92 6.59 11.79
C ASN A 307 -5.11 6.88 10.29
N GLY A 308 -4.04 7.12 9.54
CA GLY A 308 -4.06 7.35 8.09
C GLY A 308 -3.69 6.10 7.28
N SER A 309 -2.92 6.30 6.23
CA SER A 309 -2.45 5.22 5.34
C SER A 309 -1.04 4.73 5.71
N ALA A 310 -0.79 3.42 5.74
CA ALA A 310 0.56 2.91 5.99
C ALA A 310 1.50 3.12 4.78
N PHE A 311 1.00 2.96 3.56
CA PHE A 311 1.79 3.19 2.35
C PHE A 311 0.95 3.90 1.27
N ASN A 312 1.24 5.18 1.04
CA ASN A 312 0.54 6.01 0.05
C ASN A 312 1.53 6.58 -0.98
N PRO A 313 1.94 5.78 -1.98
CA PRO A 313 2.65 6.29 -3.14
C PRO A 313 1.65 6.98 -4.08
N GLY A 314 1.08 8.11 -3.71
CA GLY A 314 -0.05 8.78 -4.39
C GLY A 314 0.22 9.32 -5.81
N CYS A 315 1.34 8.95 -6.42
CA CYS A 315 1.78 9.37 -7.75
C CYS A 315 2.09 8.15 -8.64
N ASN A 316 2.26 8.33 -9.95
CA ASN A 316 2.83 7.30 -10.82
C ASN A 316 4.33 7.16 -10.54
N VAL A 317 4.70 6.10 -9.83
CA VAL A 317 6.08 5.77 -9.48
C VAL A 317 6.32 4.28 -9.66
N GLN A 318 7.51 3.90 -10.11
CA GLN A 318 7.87 2.48 -10.14
C GLN A 318 8.05 1.96 -8.71
N ILE A 319 7.34 0.91 -8.33
CA ILE A 319 7.48 0.30 -6.99
C ILE A 319 8.11 -1.10 -7.11
N VAL A 320 9.12 -1.35 -6.28
CA VAL A 320 9.66 -2.69 -6.05
C VAL A 320 9.78 -2.91 -4.55
N ALA A 321 8.93 -3.75 -3.98
CA ALA A 321 8.96 -4.08 -2.55
C ALA A 321 9.17 -5.58 -2.35
N SER A 322 10.03 -5.94 -1.40
CA SER A 322 10.25 -7.33 -0.99
C SER A 322 10.33 -7.49 0.52
N ASP A 323 9.76 -8.59 1.02
CA ASP A 323 9.81 -9.00 2.43
C ASP A 323 9.38 -7.87 3.40
N SER A 324 8.41 -7.06 2.97
CA SER A 324 7.98 -5.84 3.68
C SER A 324 6.53 -5.94 4.17
N SER A 325 6.18 -5.18 5.20
CA SER A 325 4.85 -5.20 5.81
C SER A 325 4.22 -3.82 5.97
N PHE A 326 2.90 -3.75 5.76
CA PHE A 326 2.09 -2.53 5.81
C PHE A 326 0.79 -2.80 6.57
N GLY A 327 0.50 -2.08 7.64
CA GLY A 327 -0.71 -2.42 8.41
C GLY A 327 -0.92 -1.69 9.73
N ASP A 328 -1.86 -2.20 10.54
CA ASP A 328 -2.31 -1.55 11.77
C ASP A 328 -2.71 -0.08 11.52
N CYS A 329 -3.68 0.10 10.63
CA CYS A 329 -4.04 1.43 10.13
C CYS A 329 -5.45 1.54 9.56
N PHE A 330 -5.85 2.74 9.12
CA PHE A 330 -7.07 2.90 8.33
C PHE A 330 -6.94 2.22 6.97
N GLN A 331 -5.94 2.65 6.19
CA GLN A 331 -5.67 2.10 4.85
C GLN A 331 -4.26 1.53 4.76
N ALA A 332 -4.11 0.22 4.57
CA ALA A 332 -2.76 -0.35 4.48
C ALA A 332 -2.02 0.16 3.22
N GLN A 333 -2.77 0.35 2.13
CA GLN A 333 -2.23 0.94 0.92
C GLN A 333 -3.30 1.65 0.10
N GLU A 334 -2.97 2.86 -0.31
CA GLU A 334 -3.71 3.65 -1.29
C GLU A 334 -2.88 3.70 -2.58
N ASP A 335 -3.08 2.72 -3.45
CA ASP A 335 -2.30 2.61 -4.68
C ASP A 335 -3.19 2.26 -5.87
N VAL A 336 -3.41 3.27 -6.72
CA VAL A 336 -3.92 3.05 -8.07
C VAL A 336 -3.05 3.81 -9.07
N GLY A 337 -3.10 3.40 -10.34
CA GLY A 337 -2.55 4.21 -11.42
C GLY A 337 -1.04 4.14 -11.61
N LYS A 338 -0.41 3.05 -11.17
CA LYS A 338 1.02 2.83 -11.42
C LYS A 338 1.24 2.29 -12.81
N SER A 339 2.26 2.78 -13.49
CA SER A 339 2.82 2.11 -14.66
C SER A 339 3.43 0.77 -14.29
N ARG A 340 4.07 0.65 -13.12
CA ARG A 340 4.69 -0.59 -12.67
C ARG A 340 4.85 -0.69 -11.15
N ALA A 341 4.28 -1.74 -10.56
CA ALA A 341 4.48 -2.10 -9.16
C ALA A 341 4.76 -3.61 -9.03
N ILE A 342 5.77 -3.98 -8.24
CA ILE A 342 6.13 -5.38 -7.96
C ILE A 342 6.27 -5.55 -6.46
N TYR A 343 5.50 -6.49 -5.91
CA TYR A 343 5.54 -6.86 -4.51
C TYR A 343 5.88 -8.35 -4.38
N ARG A 344 6.87 -8.69 -3.54
CA ARG A 344 7.30 -10.07 -3.30
C ARG A 344 7.34 -10.37 -1.81
N ASN A 345 6.68 -11.43 -1.36
CA ASN A 345 6.63 -11.81 0.06
C ASN A 345 6.19 -10.66 0.98
N CYS A 346 5.35 -9.75 0.47
CA CYS A 346 4.86 -8.61 1.24
C CYS A 346 3.61 -9.00 2.03
N ILE A 347 3.40 -8.32 3.17
CA ILE A 347 2.25 -8.56 4.05
C ILE A 347 1.47 -7.27 4.27
N TRP A 348 0.19 -7.27 3.93
CA TRP A 348 -0.76 -6.23 4.35
C TRP A 348 -1.59 -6.77 5.49
N HIS A 349 -1.79 -6.00 6.56
CA HIS A 349 -2.52 -6.51 7.72
C HIS A 349 -3.29 -5.48 8.54
N ASP A 350 -4.32 -5.95 9.23
CA ASP A 350 -5.02 -5.23 10.31
C ASP A 350 -5.42 -3.79 9.93
N CYS A 351 -6.19 -3.66 8.85
CA CYS A 351 -6.68 -2.36 8.40
C CYS A 351 -8.15 -2.42 7.95
N ASP A 352 -8.80 -1.26 7.87
CA ASP A 352 -10.20 -1.18 7.43
C ASP A 352 -10.33 -1.54 5.95
N HIS A 353 -9.51 -0.95 5.08
CA HIS A 353 -9.53 -1.29 3.66
C HIS A 353 -8.20 -1.00 2.96
N MET A 354 -8.08 -1.45 1.71
CA MET A 354 -6.97 -1.06 0.83
C MET A 354 -7.35 -1.21 -0.64
N GLY A 355 -6.50 -0.68 -1.53
CA GLY A 355 -6.64 -0.83 -2.97
C GLY A 355 -5.29 -1.00 -3.66
N LEU A 356 -5.23 -1.91 -4.63
CA LEU A 356 -4.06 -2.14 -5.48
C LEU A 356 -4.48 -2.18 -6.95
N GLY A 357 -3.77 -1.45 -7.79
CA GLY A 357 -4.06 -1.38 -9.22
C GLY A 357 -3.02 -0.61 -10.01
N SER A 358 -3.08 -0.79 -11.32
CA SER A 358 -2.27 -0.04 -12.28
C SER A 358 -3.17 0.72 -13.28
N GLY A 359 -2.62 1.68 -14.03
CA GLY A 359 -3.40 2.55 -14.93
C GLY A 359 -2.58 3.64 -15.62
N ALA A 360 -3.16 4.33 -16.62
CA ALA A 360 -2.45 5.32 -17.46
C ALA A 360 -2.14 6.67 -16.81
N THR A 361 -1.11 7.28 -17.37
CA THR A 361 -0.14 8.17 -16.73
C THR A 361 -0.38 9.67 -16.95
N ASP A 362 -1.56 10.12 -17.40
CA ASP A 362 -1.75 11.50 -17.89
C ASP A 362 -2.65 12.40 -17.01
N THR A 363 -3.54 11.87 -16.17
CA THR A 363 -4.24 12.65 -15.12
C THR A 363 -4.62 11.79 -13.90
N LEU A 364 -4.64 12.40 -12.71
CA LEU A 364 -4.98 11.71 -11.44
C LEU A 364 -6.37 11.04 -11.52
N GLU A 365 -7.36 11.73 -12.09
CA GLU A 365 -8.74 11.23 -12.20
C GLU A 365 -8.87 9.97 -13.08
N HIS A 366 -8.08 9.85 -14.15
CA HIS A 366 -8.20 8.72 -15.09
C HIS A 366 -7.72 7.40 -14.47
N ASN A 367 -6.77 7.46 -13.54
CA ASN A 367 -6.27 6.30 -12.82
C ASN A 367 -7.30 5.59 -11.95
N PHE A 368 -8.28 6.34 -11.42
CA PHE A 368 -9.34 5.80 -10.57
C PHE A 368 -10.64 5.58 -11.33
N LEU A 369 -10.95 6.42 -12.32
CA LEU A 369 -12.29 6.51 -12.90
C LEU A 369 -12.41 5.84 -14.26
N TRP A 370 -11.37 5.80 -15.09
CA TRP A 370 -11.41 5.13 -16.39
C TRP A 370 -10.01 4.65 -16.79
N PRO A 371 -9.60 3.46 -16.33
CA PRO A 371 -8.28 2.92 -16.64
C PRO A 371 -8.15 2.67 -18.15
N THR A 372 -7.53 3.61 -18.85
CA THR A 372 -6.96 3.43 -20.19
C THR A 372 -5.50 3.03 -20.07
N ARG A 373 -4.93 2.56 -21.17
CA ARG A 373 -3.49 2.42 -21.34
C ARG A 373 -3.12 3.06 -22.66
N ASP A 374 -1.89 3.55 -22.77
CA ASP A 374 -1.31 3.82 -24.07
C ASP A 374 -0.97 2.48 -24.73
N ASP A 375 -1.67 2.13 -25.82
CA ASP A 375 -1.44 0.89 -26.56
C ASP A 375 -0.06 0.85 -27.27
N GLN A 376 0.67 1.97 -27.33
CA GLN A 376 2.06 2.01 -27.81
C GLN A 376 3.08 1.65 -26.72
N LEU A 377 2.69 1.70 -25.45
CA LEU A 377 3.55 1.38 -24.31
C LEU A 377 3.28 -0.04 -23.80
N PRO A 378 4.24 -0.66 -23.10
CA PRO A 378 3.97 -1.89 -22.36
C PRO A 378 2.77 -1.67 -21.42
N PRO A 379 1.87 -2.67 -21.28
CA PRO A 379 0.75 -2.57 -20.37
C PRO A 379 1.23 -2.22 -18.95
N PRO A 380 0.49 -1.36 -18.22
CA PRO A 380 0.71 -1.19 -16.80
C PRO A 380 0.69 -2.54 -16.07
N LEU A 381 1.38 -2.64 -14.93
CA LEU A 381 1.47 -3.91 -14.22
C LEU A 381 1.61 -3.72 -12.72
N THR A 382 0.71 -4.33 -11.96
CA THR A 382 0.92 -4.67 -10.55
C THR A 382 1.11 -6.18 -10.41
N ARG A 383 2.31 -6.60 -10.03
CA ARG A 383 2.64 -8.02 -9.80
C ARG A 383 2.71 -8.33 -8.31
N LEU A 384 1.94 -9.31 -7.86
CA LEU A 384 1.95 -9.85 -6.51
C LEU A 384 2.58 -11.24 -6.53
N ASP A 385 3.65 -11.46 -5.79
CA ASP A 385 4.34 -12.75 -5.75
C ASP A 385 4.45 -13.22 -4.31
N GLN A 386 3.68 -14.24 -3.96
CA GLN A 386 3.67 -14.82 -2.60
C GLN A 386 3.30 -13.79 -1.51
N CYS A 387 2.39 -12.87 -1.83
CA CYS A 387 1.93 -11.84 -0.91
C CYS A 387 0.84 -12.35 0.04
N GLU A 388 0.77 -11.82 1.26
CA GLU A 388 -0.28 -12.12 2.24
C GLU A 388 -1.11 -10.87 2.59
N PHE A 389 -2.42 -11.05 2.68
CA PHE A 389 -3.39 -10.03 3.11
C PHE A 389 -4.20 -10.56 4.29
N ARG A 390 -4.00 -10.00 5.48
CA ARG A 390 -4.53 -10.55 6.72
C ARG A 390 -5.43 -9.57 7.46
N ASN A 391 -6.65 -9.99 7.78
CA ASN A 391 -7.58 -9.18 8.55
C ASN A 391 -7.82 -7.78 7.96
N ILE A 392 -7.99 -7.73 6.64
CA ILE A 392 -8.40 -6.51 5.93
C ILE A 392 -9.92 -6.47 5.95
N GLY A 393 -10.53 -5.33 6.30
CA GLY A 393 -11.99 -5.17 6.27
C GLY A 393 -12.52 -5.29 4.84
N TRP A 394 -11.87 -4.63 3.88
CA TRP A 394 -12.15 -4.73 2.44
C TRP A 394 -10.88 -4.64 1.58
N LEU A 395 -10.50 -5.75 0.94
CA LEU A 395 -9.36 -5.83 0.03
C LEU A 395 -9.83 -5.65 -1.42
N ARG A 396 -9.35 -4.62 -2.11
CA ARG A 396 -9.73 -4.33 -3.50
C ARG A 396 -8.57 -4.51 -4.46
N PHE A 397 -8.83 -5.20 -5.56
CA PHE A 397 -7.94 -5.20 -6.72
C PHE A 397 -8.62 -4.53 -7.90
N PHE A 398 -7.87 -3.66 -8.56
CA PHE A 398 -8.27 -2.95 -9.77
C PHE A 398 -7.58 -3.58 -10.99
N SER A 399 -7.47 -2.82 -12.09
CA SER A 399 -6.95 -3.32 -13.37
C SER A 399 -5.44 -3.63 -13.35
N TRP A 400 -5.04 -4.53 -14.26
CA TRP A 400 -3.66 -4.97 -14.50
C TRP A 400 -2.93 -5.50 -13.27
N VAL A 401 -3.68 -6.20 -12.42
CA VAL A 401 -3.15 -6.88 -11.24
C VAL A 401 -2.99 -8.36 -11.56
N GLY A 402 -1.84 -8.94 -11.25
CA GLY A 402 -1.74 -10.39 -11.30
C GLY A 402 -0.67 -11.02 -10.41
N GLY A 403 -0.71 -12.35 -10.33
CA GLY A 403 0.22 -13.18 -9.57
C GLY A 403 -0.43 -14.01 -8.46
N SER A 404 0.28 -14.27 -7.36
CA SER A 404 -0.15 -15.18 -6.31
C SER A 404 -0.28 -14.51 -4.95
N ILE A 405 -1.40 -14.76 -4.28
CA ILE A 405 -1.73 -14.16 -2.99
C ILE A 405 -2.32 -15.18 -2.01
N ARG A 406 -2.20 -14.87 -0.73
CA ARG A 406 -2.94 -15.49 0.36
C ARG A 406 -3.77 -14.46 1.09
N ALA A 407 -5.08 -14.68 1.21
CA ALA A 407 -5.99 -13.81 1.93
C ALA A 407 -6.51 -14.51 3.19
N VAL A 408 -6.14 -14.03 4.37
CA VAL A 408 -6.58 -14.57 5.67
C VAL A 408 -7.61 -13.63 6.25
N ASP A 409 -8.85 -14.10 6.46
CA ASP A 409 -9.96 -13.28 6.98
C ASP A 409 -10.19 -11.95 6.23
N SER A 410 -9.87 -11.91 4.94
CA SER A 410 -9.95 -10.70 4.12
C SER A 410 -10.89 -10.95 2.93
N PRO A 411 -12.05 -10.27 2.85
CA PRO A 411 -12.91 -10.38 1.68
C PRO A 411 -12.29 -9.65 0.49
N ILE A 412 -12.26 -10.32 -0.66
CA ILE A 412 -11.65 -9.81 -1.89
C ILE A 412 -12.73 -9.23 -2.78
N GLY A 413 -12.58 -7.97 -3.19
CA GLY A 413 -13.45 -7.27 -4.10
C GLY A 413 -12.74 -6.91 -5.41
N LEU A 414 -13.44 -7.11 -6.51
CA LEU A 414 -13.11 -6.64 -7.85
C LEU A 414 -14.19 -5.63 -8.27
N PRO A 415 -14.06 -4.35 -7.87
CA PRO A 415 -15.11 -3.36 -8.09
C PRO A 415 -15.08 -2.81 -9.53
N GLY A 416 -16.17 -2.95 -10.28
CA GLY A 416 -16.34 -2.41 -11.63
C GLY A 416 -17.29 -1.20 -11.70
N TRP A 417 -17.94 -0.81 -10.61
CA TRP A 417 -18.95 0.26 -10.60
C TRP A 417 -18.40 1.69 -10.47
N ALA A 418 -17.14 1.88 -10.10
CA ALA A 418 -16.57 3.21 -9.85
C ALA A 418 -16.15 3.97 -11.13
N GLY A 419 -16.84 3.74 -12.25
CA GLY A 419 -16.39 4.14 -13.59
C GLY A 419 -15.31 3.22 -14.19
N GLN A 420 -14.71 2.38 -13.37
CA GLN A 420 -13.56 1.57 -13.71
C GLN A 420 -13.88 0.51 -14.75
N ALA A 421 -13.21 0.58 -15.89
CA ALA A 421 -13.18 -0.52 -16.84
C ALA A 421 -12.22 -1.62 -16.36
N LEU A 422 -12.57 -2.28 -15.25
CA LEU A 422 -11.78 -3.33 -14.60
C LEU A 422 -11.35 -4.36 -15.64
N ARG A 423 -10.02 -4.52 -15.82
CA ARG A 423 -9.49 -5.39 -16.85
C ARG A 423 -8.15 -6.01 -16.51
N ASP A 424 -7.87 -7.12 -17.18
CA ASP A 424 -6.58 -7.80 -17.16
C ASP A 424 -6.14 -8.15 -15.73
N VAL A 425 -7.03 -8.85 -15.00
CA VAL A 425 -6.77 -9.34 -13.65
C VAL A 425 -6.49 -10.84 -13.72
N ASP A 426 -5.33 -11.28 -13.25
CA ASP A 426 -4.91 -12.69 -13.30
C ASP A 426 -4.32 -13.14 -11.97
N LEU A 427 -5.15 -13.75 -11.10
CA LEU A 427 -4.78 -14.05 -9.71
C LEU A 427 -4.96 -15.52 -9.33
N ASP A 428 -3.91 -16.06 -8.70
CA ASP A 428 -3.96 -17.29 -7.90
C ASP A 428 -4.15 -16.92 -6.42
N ILE A 429 -5.28 -17.32 -5.84
CA ILE A 429 -5.72 -16.89 -4.52
C ILE A 429 -5.87 -18.09 -3.58
N GLU A 430 -5.10 -18.09 -2.48
CA GLU A 430 -5.38 -18.92 -1.31
C GLU A 430 -6.22 -18.13 -0.29
N ALA A 431 -7.53 -18.38 -0.25
CA ALA A 431 -8.43 -17.77 0.73
C ALA A 431 -8.54 -18.66 1.99
N VAL A 432 -8.21 -18.09 3.15
CA VAL A 432 -8.22 -18.77 4.45
C VAL A 432 -9.18 -18.08 5.40
N LEU A 433 -10.19 -18.81 5.87
CA LEU A 433 -11.08 -18.35 6.92
C LEU A 433 -10.51 -18.84 8.26
N ASP A 434 -10.22 -17.90 9.14
CA ASP A 434 -9.77 -18.20 10.50
C ASP A 434 -10.76 -17.66 11.51
N ARG A 435 -10.83 -16.34 11.73
CA ARG A 435 -11.55 -15.70 12.84
C ARG A 435 -12.92 -15.13 12.48
N LYS A 436 -13.14 -14.71 11.23
CA LYS A 436 -14.42 -14.07 10.83
C LYS A 436 -15.56 -15.08 10.77
N GLN A 437 -16.77 -14.66 11.13
CA GLN A 437 -17.92 -15.57 11.21
C GLN A 437 -18.41 -16.02 9.83
N SER A 438 -18.66 -15.04 8.95
CA SER A 438 -19.12 -15.25 7.59
C SER A 438 -18.62 -14.14 6.68
N ILE A 439 -17.89 -14.47 5.62
CA ILE A 439 -17.38 -13.50 4.62
C ILE A 439 -17.41 -14.10 3.21
N HIS A 440 -17.56 -13.26 2.19
CA HIS A 440 -17.33 -13.66 0.80
C HIS A 440 -15.82 -13.80 0.57
N ALA A 441 -15.41 -14.90 -0.05
CA ALA A 441 -14.01 -15.05 -0.47
C ALA A 441 -13.65 -14.14 -1.65
N LEU A 442 -14.61 -13.90 -2.55
CA LEU A 442 -14.46 -13.08 -3.74
C LEU A 442 -15.81 -12.49 -4.16
N THR A 443 -15.81 -11.21 -4.51
CA THR A 443 -16.92 -10.50 -5.16
C THR A 443 -16.43 -9.84 -6.44
N ILE A 444 -17.17 -9.99 -7.53
CA ILE A 444 -16.98 -9.23 -8.78
C ILE A 444 -18.18 -8.33 -8.98
N ASP A 445 -17.98 -7.03 -8.83
CA ASP A 445 -19.05 -6.08 -9.08
C ASP A 445 -18.95 -5.56 -10.51
N GLY A 446 -19.91 -5.89 -11.36
CA GLY A 446 -20.06 -5.31 -12.68
C GLY A 446 -20.73 -3.94 -12.65
N VAL A 447 -20.82 -3.31 -13.82
CA VAL A 447 -21.54 -2.03 -14.00
C VAL A 447 -23.04 -2.27 -14.05
N VAL A 448 -23.85 -1.31 -13.61
CA VAL A 448 -25.31 -1.42 -13.65
C VAL A 448 -25.93 -0.92 -14.96
N SER A 449 -25.16 -0.15 -15.73
CA SER A 449 -25.55 0.42 -17.02
C SER A 449 -24.35 0.53 -17.95
N LEU A 450 -24.59 0.34 -19.25
CA LEU A 450 -23.59 0.54 -20.31
C LEU A 450 -23.73 1.91 -20.98
N THR A 451 -24.69 2.71 -20.56
CA THR A 451 -24.96 4.06 -21.10
C THR A 451 -24.71 5.14 -20.06
N GLU A 452 -24.26 4.78 -18.87
CA GLU A 452 -23.89 5.73 -17.84
C GLU A 452 -22.50 6.29 -18.13
N GLN A 453 -22.41 7.61 -18.26
CA GLN A 453 -21.13 8.28 -18.49
C GLN A 453 -20.26 8.18 -17.24
N VAL A 454 -18.97 7.95 -17.44
CA VAL A 454 -18.00 7.99 -16.34
C VAL A 454 -17.81 9.44 -15.88
N SER A 455 -18.03 9.67 -14.58
CA SER A 455 -17.82 10.98 -13.97
C SER A 455 -16.39 11.49 -14.21
N GLY A 456 -16.22 12.75 -14.58
CA GLY A 456 -14.91 13.36 -14.87
C GLY A 456 -14.28 12.99 -16.24
N ALA A 457 -14.74 11.92 -16.89
CA ALA A 457 -14.21 11.52 -18.20
C ALA A 457 -14.77 12.38 -19.35
N PRO A 458 -14.06 12.46 -20.51
CA PRO A 458 -14.56 13.13 -21.71
C PRO A 458 -15.95 12.64 -22.13
N ALA A 459 -16.77 13.55 -22.65
CA ALA A 459 -18.13 13.23 -23.11
C ALA A 459 -18.13 12.05 -24.09
N GLY A 460 -19.04 11.10 -23.86
CA GLY A 460 -19.13 9.85 -24.65
C GLY A 460 -18.32 8.67 -24.10
N THR A 461 -17.64 8.83 -22.96
CA THR A 461 -16.97 7.74 -22.24
C THR A 461 -17.95 7.09 -21.27
N TYR A 462 -18.36 5.85 -21.53
CA TYR A 462 -19.41 5.15 -20.78
C TYR A 462 -18.90 3.93 -20.04
N GLN A 463 -19.37 3.69 -18.82
CA GLN A 463 -19.01 2.53 -18.00
C GLN A 463 -18.91 1.21 -18.79
N LEU A 464 -17.83 0.45 -18.55
CA LEU A 464 -17.57 -0.83 -19.20
C LEU A 464 -17.66 -1.99 -18.21
N PRO A 465 -18.18 -3.15 -18.64
CA PRO A 465 -18.19 -4.33 -17.79
C PRO A 465 -16.75 -4.80 -17.50
N PRO A 466 -16.50 -5.41 -16.34
CA PRO A 466 -15.24 -6.13 -16.10
C PRO A 466 -14.95 -7.14 -17.21
N ALA A 467 -13.69 -7.19 -17.67
CA ALA A 467 -13.25 -8.06 -18.76
C ALA A 467 -11.84 -8.63 -18.51
N ASN A 468 -11.49 -9.74 -19.16
CA ASN A 468 -10.19 -10.41 -19.03
C ASN A 468 -9.80 -10.68 -17.56
N VAL A 469 -10.75 -11.12 -16.75
CA VAL A 469 -10.51 -11.51 -15.36
C VAL A 469 -10.34 -13.03 -15.31
N ALA A 470 -9.21 -13.51 -14.83
CA ALA A 470 -8.93 -14.92 -14.60
C ALA A 470 -8.56 -15.13 -13.13
N ILE A 471 -9.36 -15.89 -12.39
CA ILE A 471 -9.14 -16.14 -10.96
C ILE A 471 -9.10 -17.64 -10.69
N ASN A 472 -8.02 -18.11 -10.08
CA ASN A 472 -7.96 -19.42 -9.44
C ASN A 472 -8.10 -19.24 -7.93
N LEU A 473 -9.22 -19.65 -7.35
CA LEU A 473 -9.56 -19.45 -5.96
C LEU A 473 -9.56 -20.79 -5.21
N LYS A 474 -8.60 -20.96 -4.29
CA LYS A 474 -8.57 -22.08 -3.36
C LYS A 474 -9.05 -21.64 -1.98
N GLN A 475 -10.17 -22.20 -1.53
CA GLN A 475 -10.78 -21.89 -0.24
C GLN A 475 -10.43 -22.94 0.81
N ARG A 476 -10.09 -22.49 2.02
CA ARG A 476 -9.96 -23.38 3.18
C ARG A 476 -10.37 -22.69 4.47
N ARG A 477 -10.65 -23.51 5.48
CA ARG A 477 -10.88 -23.07 6.86
C ARG A 477 -9.76 -23.60 7.73
N THR A 478 -9.37 -22.83 8.74
CA THR A 478 -8.52 -23.37 9.82
C THR A 478 -9.30 -24.39 10.63
N ARG A 479 -8.60 -25.20 11.44
CA ARG A 479 -9.25 -26.18 12.33
C ARG A 479 -10.15 -25.45 13.34
N GLU A 480 -9.70 -24.31 13.81
CA GLU A 480 -10.40 -23.41 14.71
C GLU A 480 -11.69 -22.90 14.05
N ALA A 481 -11.63 -22.49 12.78
CA ALA A 481 -12.80 -22.08 12.01
C ALA A 481 -13.80 -23.22 11.79
N GLN A 482 -13.32 -24.44 11.53
CA GLN A 482 -14.18 -25.63 11.41
C GLN A 482 -14.90 -25.95 12.71
N ILE A 483 -14.20 -25.92 13.85
CA ILE A 483 -14.78 -26.16 15.19
C ILE A 483 -15.80 -25.08 15.55
N ALA A 484 -15.53 -23.83 15.18
CA ALA A 484 -16.42 -22.69 15.42
C ALA A 484 -17.56 -22.57 14.39
N GLU A 485 -17.71 -23.56 13.48
CA GLU A 485 -18.71 -23.57 12.42
C GLU A 485 -18.73 -22.30 11.54
N ARG A 486 -17.57 -21.65 11.36
CA ARG A 486 -17.42 -20.48 10.51
C ARG A 486 -17.57 -20.87 9.04
N GLN A 487 -18.12 -19.96 8.24
CA GLN A 487 -18.56 -20.27 6.88
C GLN A 487 -18.00 -19.29 5.85
N TRP A 488 -17.62 -19.82 4.69
CA TRP A 488 -17.45 -18.99 3.51
C TRP A 488 -18.83 -18.63 2.96
N LEU A 489 -19.01 -17.38 2.54
CA LEU A 489 -20.07 -17.03 1.61
C LEU A 489 -19.54 -17.31 0.20
N GLY A 490 -20.37 -17.90 -0.66
CA GLY A 490 -19.99 -18.24 -2.04
C GLY A 490 -19.53 -17.02 -2.83
N VAL A 491 -18.80 -17.25 -3.92
CA VAL A 491 -18.34 -16.17 -4.81
C VAL A 491 -19.53 -15.37 -5.34
N LEU A 492 -19.49 -14.06 -5.22
CA LEU A 492 -20.63 -13.21 -5.59
C LEU A 492 -20.31 -12.43 -6.85
N TRP A 493 -21.32 -12.23 -7.71
CA TRP A 493 -21.18 -11.29 -8.81
C TRP A 493 -22.47 -10.52 -9.09
N HIS A 494 -22.33 -9.30 -9.60
CA HIS A 494 -23.45 -8.42 -9.92
C HIS A 494 -23.19 -7.64 -11.20
N GLY A 495 -24.24 -7.03 -11.77
CA GLY A 495 -24.09 -6.13 -12.92
C GLY A 495 -23.73 -6.82 -14.25
N TYR A 496 -23.36 -6.00 -15.24
CA TYR A 496 -22.80 -6.43 -16.50
C TYR A 496 -21.34 -6.83 -16.29
N ILE A 497 -21.02 -8.06 -16.66
CA ILE A 497 -19.69 -8.67 -16.66
C ILE A 497 -19.48 -9.30 -18.03
N ASP A 498 -18.29 -9.10 -18.58
CA ASP A 498 -17.94 -9.67 -19.86
C ASP A 498 -17.73 -11.19 -19.77
N HIS A 499 -18.03 -11.87 -20.86
CA HIS A 499 -17.89 -13.32 -21.01
C HIS A 499 -16.43 -13.82 -20.95
N SER A 500 -15.43 -12.92 -21.08
CA SER A 500 -14.01 -13.23 -20.90
C SER A 500 -13.62 -13.46 -19.44
N CYS A 501 -14.49 -13.11 -18.47
CA CYS A 501 -14.23 -13.33 -17.06
C CYS A 501 -14.42 -14.80 -16.68
N ALA A 502 -13.44 -15.36 -15.98
CA ALA A 502 -13.41 -16.74 -15.53
C ALA A 502 -12.95 -16.86 -14.07
N ILE A 503 -13.63 -17.75 -13.33
CA ILE A 503 -13.38 -18.06 -11.93
C ILE A 503 -13.34 -19.58 -11.79
N HIS A 504 -12.19 -20.10 -11.39
CA HIS A 504 -12.01 -21.49 -11.01
C HIS A 504 -11.97 -21.58 -9.49
N VAL A 505 -12.86 -22.38 -8.88
CA VAL A 505 -12.99 -22.50 -7.42
C VAL A 505 -12.67 -23.92 -6.96
N GLU A 506 -11.80 -24.03 -5.97
CA GLU A 506 -11.38 -25.28 -5.33
C GLU A 506 -11.46 -25.20 -3.79
N GLY A 507 -11.49 -26.36 -3.13
CA GLY A 507 -11.28 -26.48 -1.68
C GLY A 507 -12.56 -26.73 -0.86
N GLU A 508 -12.55 -26.33 0.41
CA GLU A 508 -13.69 -26.56 1.31
C GLU A 508 -14.88 -25.68 0.95
N PHE A 509 -15.78 -26.20 0.10
CA PHE A 509 -17.09 -25.61 -0.23
C PHE A 509 -18.07 -25.66 0.94
N ALA A 510 -17.62 -25.41 2.18
CA ALA A 510 -18.50 -25.18 3.32
C ALA A 510 -19.15 -23.80 3.22
N SER A 511 -19.72 -23.51 2.05
CA SER A 511 -20.48 -22.32 1.81
C SER A 511 -21.94 -22.59 2.10
N GLY A 512 -22.55 -21.79 2.97
CA GLY A 512 -24.00 -21.79 3.10
C GLY A 512 -24.71 -21.35 1.81
N ARG A 513 -23.95 -20.90 0.78
CA ARG A 513 -24.43 -20.39 -0.52
C ARG A 513 -23.41 -20.67 -1.63
N VAL A 514 -23.85 -21.12 -2.80
CA VAL A 514 -22.98 -21.24 -3.99
C VAL A 514 -22.55 -19.90 -4.55
N PRO A 515 -21.54 -19.90 -5.44
CA PRO A 515 -21.39 -18.82 -6.37
C PRO A 515 -22.73 -18.45 -7.04
N ASN A 516 -23.17 -17.20 -6.96
CA ASN A 516 -24.46 -16.79 -7.56
C ASN A 516 -24.47 -15.31 -7.95
N GLY A 517 -25.30 -14.98 -8.95
CA GLY A 517 -25.50 -13.62 -9.45
C GLY A 517 -26.74 -12.90 -8.88
N GLY A 518 -27.32 -13.40 -7.78
CA GLY A 518 -28.63 -12.98 -7.27
C GLY A 518 -29.81 -13.52 -8.10
N ASP A 519 -31.00 -12.97 -7.88
CA ASP A 519 -32.25 -13.50 -8.44
C ASP A 519 -32.44 -13.17 -9.93
N THR A 520 -31.86 -12.06 -10.38
CA THR A 520 -32.01 -11.54 -11.75
C THR A 520 -30.66 -11.06 -12.28
N PRO A 521 -29.71 -11.97 -12.54
CA PRO A 521 -28.38 -11.58 -13.00
C PRO A 521 -28.43 -10.98 -14.40
N LEU A 522 -27.73 -9.85 -14.58
CA LEU A 522 -27.53 -9.26 -15.91
C LEU A 522 -26.53 -10.06 -16.73
N SER A 523 -25.61 -10.77 -16.07
CA SER A 523 -24.55 -11.56 -16.67
C SER A 523 -24.06 -12.65 -15.70
N MET A 524 -23.28 -13.60 -16.20
CA MET A 524 -22.62 -14.64 -15.40
C MET A 524 -21.24 -14.96 -16.00
N PRO A 525 -20.14 -14.77 -15.26
CA PRO A 525 -18.81 -15.15 -15.72
C PRO A 525 -18.69 -16.68 -15.84
N LEU A 526 -17.61 -17.17 -16.49
CA LEU A 526 -17.30 -18.59 -16.48
C LEU A 526 -16.95 -19.03 -15.06
N VAL A 527 -17.85 -19.75 -14.38
CA VAL A 527 -17.59 -20.31 -13.05
C VAL A 527 -17.43 -21.81 -13.15
N THR A 528 -16.27 -22.30 -12.75
CA THR A 528 -15.96 -23.74 -12.66
C THR A 528 -15.60 -24.11 -11.24
N MET A 529 -15.97 -25.32 -10.83
CA MET A 529 -15.67 -25.85 -9.49
C MET A 529 -14.93 -27.17 -9.66
N ALA A 530 -13.84 -27.37 -8.92
CA ALA A 530 -13.17 -28.65 -8.87
C ALA A 530 -14.10 -29.73 -8.33
N LYS A 531 -13.97 -30.95 -8.87
CA LYS A 531 -14.88 -32.08 -8.64
C LYS A 531 -14.73 -32.73 -7.25
N GLU A 532 -14.05 -32.08 -6.32
CA GLU A 532 -13.80 -32.64 -5.00
C GLU A 532 -15.07 -32.66 -4.14
N THR A 533 -15.18 -33.69 -3.29
CA THR A 533 -16.31 -33.97 -2.42
C THR A 533 -16.73 -32.72 -1.64
N ALA A 534 -17.93 -32.22 -1.92
CA ALA A 534 -18.65 -31.36 -0.97
C ALA A 534 -18.51 -32.00 0.41
N SER A 535 -17.89 -31.29 1.37
CA SER A 535 -17.58 -31.87 2.68
C SER A 535 -18.86 -32.43 3.29
N SER A 536 -18.82 -33.70 3.64
CA SER A 536 -19.94 -34.61 3.87
C SER A 536 -20.75 -34.34 5.14
N SER A 537 -20.83 -33.11 5.61
CA SER A 537 -21.62 -32.76 6.80
C SER A 537 -21.93 -31.27 6.79
N TYR A 538 -22.96 -30.85 6.07
CA TYR A 538 -23.94 -29.88 6.55
C TYR A 538 -25.05 -29.71 5.50
N TRP A 539 -26.28 -29.71 5.98
CA TRP A 539 -27.51 -29.58 5.19
C TRP A 539 -27.80 -28.16 4.66
N ALA A 540 -26.80 -27.27 4.61
CA ALA A 540 -26.90 -26.00 3.89
C ALA A 540 -26.46 -26.27 2.45
N ARG A 541 -27.44 -26.68 1.64
CA ARG A 541 -27.32 -27.00 0.23
C ARG A 541 -26.63 -25.84 -0.50
N GLY A 542 -25.34 -25.98 -0.77
CA GLY A 542 -24.57 -25.15 -1.71
C GLY A 542 -25.16 -25.25 -3.11
N TRP A 543 -26.33 -24.64 -3.28
CA TRP A 543 -27.13 -24.53 -4.48
C TRP A 543 -27.87 -23.21 -4.36
N TYR A 544 -27.99 -22.49 -5.46
CA TYR A 544 -28.83 -21.32 -5.51
C TYR A 544 -30.27 -21.83 -5.62
N ARG A 545 -31.16 -21.30 -4.77
CA ARG A 545 -32.55 -21.72 -4.70
C ARG A 545 -33.44 -20.55 -5.07
N PRO A 546 -33.92 -20.47 -6.32
CA PRO A 546 -34.95 -19.49 -6.67
C PRO A 546 -36.26 -19.83 -5.95
N ALA A 547 -37.23 -18.92 -6.06
CA ALA A 547 -38.60 -19.20 -5.64
C ALA A 547 -39.13 -20.50 -6.29
N THR A 548 -39.98 -21.21 -5.57
CA THR A 548 -40.64 -22.41 -6.08
C THR A 548 -41.55 -22.06 -7.25
N PHE A 549 -41.61 -22.93 -8.25
CA PHE A 549 -42.47 -22.75 -9.41
C PHE A 549 -43.87 -23.30 -9.13
N SER A 550 -44.90 -22.56 -9.51
CA SER A 550 -46.31 -22.98 -9.42
C SER A 550 -46.81 -23.70 -10.69
N GLY A 551 -46.00 -23.73 -11.76
CA GLY A 551 -46.35 -24.22 -13.09
C GLY A 551 -45.14 -24.44 -13.99
N SER A 552 -45.39 -24.79 -15.26
CA SER A 552 -44.39 -24.72 -16.33
C SER A 552 -43.81 -23.30 -16.44
N GLY A 553 -42.53 -23.17 -16.77
CA GLY A 553 -41.88 -21.86 -16.82
C GLY A 553 -40.41 -21.90 -17.23
N GLU A 554 -39.82 -20.71 -17.28
CA GLU A 554 -38.40 -20.53 -17.57
C GLU A 554 -37.59 -20.49 -16.28
N ILE A 555 -36.52 -21.30 -16.21
CA ILE A 555 -35.51 -21.22 -15.16
C ILE A 555 -34.50 -20.17 -15.58
N LEU A 556 -34.43 -19.07 -14.82
CA LEU A 556 -33.36 -18.09 -14.94
C LEU A 556 -32.07 -18.73 -14.42
N VAL A 557 -31.08 -18.86 -15.30
CA VAL A 557 -29.78 -19.43 -14.92
C VAL A 557 -28.97 -18.36 -14.20
N THR A 558 -28.82 -18.52 -12.87
CA THR A 558 -28.16 -17.53 -12.00
C THR A 558 -26.95 -18.04 -11.24
N ALA A 559 -26.70 -19.35 -11.27
CA ALA A 559 -25.60 -20.00 -10.58
C ALA A 559 -25.20 -21.29 -11.31
N PRO A 560 -23.94 -21.75 -11.16
CA PRO A 560 -23.49 -23.04 -11.69
C PRO A 560 -24.17 -24.25 -11.04
N LEU A 561 -24.72 -24.10 -9.83
CA LEU A 561 -25.48 -25.13 -9.12
C LEU A 561 -26.80 -24.54 -8.66
N MET A 562 -27.92 -25.06 -9.15
CA MET A 562 -29.27 -24.59 -8.81
C MET A 562 -30.15 -25.72 -8.27
N SER A 563 -30.99 -25.39 -7.30
CA SER A 563 -31.96 -26.30 -6.68
C SER A 563 -33.37 -25.78 -6.94
N ILE A 564 -34.15 -26.48 -7.75
CA ILE A 564 -35.45 -26.02 -8.26
C ILE A 564 -36.58 -26.83 -7.65
N GLY A 565 -37.55 -26.17 -7.03
CA GLY A 565 -38.70 -26.80 -6.40
C GLY A 565 -40.03 -26.43 -7.06
N LEU A 566 -41.05 -27.27 -6.85
CA LEU A 566 -42.42 -27.06 -7.29
C LEU A 566 -43.38 -26.93 -6.09
N GLU A 567 -44.36 -26.05 -6.21
CA GLU A 567 -45.38 -25.82 -5.17
C GLU A 567 -46.45 -26.91 -5.14
N SER A 568 -46.74 -27.53 -6.28
CA SER A 568 -47.83 -28.48 -6.47
C SER A 568 -47.38 -29.75 -7.17
N ALA A 569 -48.11 -30.86 -6.95
CA ALA A 569 -47.83 -32.16 -7.57
C ALA A 569 -48.24 -32.18 -9.06
N ILE A 570 -47.56 -31.38 -9.87
CA ILE A 570 -47.77 -31.23 -11.32
C ILE A 570 -46.55 -31.72 -12.10
N ILE A 571 -46.73 -31.96 -13.40
CA ILE A 571 -45.62 -32.03 -14.35
C ILE A 571 -45.44 -30.63 -14.92
N ALA A 572 -44.32 -29.98 -14.61
CA ALA A 572 -43.99 -28.65 -15.09
C ALA A 572 -42.98 -28.75 -16.24
N ASP A 573 -43.36 -28.23 -17.41
CA ASP A 573 -42.46 -28.09 -18.55
C ASP A 573 -41.51 -26.92 -18.31
N MET A 574 -40.22 -27.21 -18.27
CA MET A 574 -39.20 -26.22 -17.94
C MET A 574 -38.39 -25.85 -19.18
N THR A 575 -38.16 -24.55 -19.34
CA THR A 575 -37.14 -24.01 -20.25
C THR A 575 -36.01 -23.37 -19.45
N LEU A 576 -34.91 -23.03 -20.12
CA LEU A 576 -33.80 -22.28 -19.54
C LEU A 576 -33.73 -20.90 -20.19
N SER A 577 -33.29 -19.88 -19.44
CA SER A 577 -32.96 -18.58 -20.01
C SER A 577 -31.91 -18.72 -21.11
N ARG A 578 -32.29 -18.33 -22.32
CA ARG A 578 -31.43 -18.46 -23.52
C ARG A 578 -30.23 -17.52 -23.47
N THR A 579 -30.48 -16.29 -23.03
CA THR A 579 -29.49 -15.25 -22.80
C THR A 579 -29.76 -14.65 -21.42
N PRO A 580 -28.73 -14.13 -20.73
CA PRO A 580 -28.96 -13.37 -19.53
C PRO A 580 -29.62 -12.03 -19.87
N LEU A 581 -30.12 -11.32 -18.85
CA LEU A 581 -30.91 -10.09 -19.03
C LEU A 581 -30.12 -8.98 -19.74
N GLY A 582 -28.79 -8.95 -19.59
CA GLY A 582 -27.90 -7.99 -20.25
C GLY A 582 -27.67 -8.24 -21.75
N GLY A 583 -28.28 -9.27 -22.33
CA GLY A 583 -28.19 -9.60 -23.75
C GLY A 583 -27.01 -10.53 -24.10
N ALA A 584 -27.02 -11.09 -25.31
CA ALA A 584 -26.10 -12.17 -25.71
C ALA A 584 -24.61 -11.81 -25.79
N GLN A 585 -24.27 -10.52 -25.84
CA GLN A 585 -22.89 -10.06 -25.83
C GLN A 585 -22.26 -10.17 -24.44
N HIS A 586 -23.10 -10.14 -23.39
CA HIS A 586 -22.71 -10.20 -22.00
C HIS A 586 -23.22 -11.48 -21.35
N GLY A 587 -22.52 -11.96 -20.32
CA GLY A 587 -22.93 -13.13 -19.55
C GLY A 587 -22.46 -14.48 -20.08
N TYR A 588 -23.33 -15.50 -20.16
CA TYR A 588 -22.91 -16.93 -20.13
C TYR A 588 -21.73 -17.21 -21.04
N ALA A 589 -20.57 -17.48 -20.42
CA ALA A 589 -19.37 -17.83 -21.15
C ALA A 589 -19.56 -19.16 -21.90
N ASP A 590 -18.87 -19.29 -23.04
CA ASP A 590 -18.87 -20.55 -23.77
C ASP A 590 -18.30 -21.67 -22.89
N GLY A 591 -18.95 -22.84 -22.91
CA GLY A 591 -18.57 -23.96 -22.05
C GLY A 591 -19.03 -23.85 -20.58
N GLN A 592 -19.72 -22.78 -20.20
CA GLN A 592 -20.28 -22.64 -18.85
C GLN A 592 -21.16 -23.84 -18.51
N ARG A 593 -20.92 -24.46 -17.36
CA ARG A 593 -21.69 -25.62 -16.90
C ARG A 593 -22.68 -25.23 -15.82
N ILE A 594 -23.87 -25.79 -15.89
CA ILE A 594 -24.85 -25.69 -14.82
C ILE A 594 -25.36 -27.07 -14.45
N ARG A 595 -25.67 -27.26 -13.17
CA ARG A 595 -26.42 -28.42 -12.68
C ARG A 595 -27.71 -27.95 -12.03
N ILE A 596 -28.81 -28.50 -12.50
CA ILE A 596 -30.14 -28.27 -11.96
C ILE A 596 -30.56 -29.53 -11.22
N THR A 597 -30.80 -29.38 -9.92
CA THR A 597 -31.24 -30.46 -9.05
C THR A 597 -32.68 -30.20 -8.60
N LYS A 598 -33.50 -31.25 -8.60
CA LYS A 598 -34.86 -31.16 -8.08
C LYS A 598 -34.85 -31.06 -6.56
N ASP A 599 -35.58 -30.05 -6.09
CA ASP A 599 -35.81 -29.79 -4.68
C ASP A 599 -37.16 -30.33 -4.24
N GLY A 600 -37.14 -31.21 -3.24
CA GLY A 600 -38.37 -31.77 -2.67
C GLY A 600 -39.04 -32.83 -3.55
N ALA A 601 -39.95 -33.58 -2.94
CA ALA A 601 -40.63 -34.70 -3.58
C ALA A 601 -41.82 -34.25 -4.45
N THR A 602 -42.23 -32.99 -4.35
CA THR A 602 -43.41 -32.45 -5.02
C THR A 602 -43.21 -32.30 -6.52
N GLY A 603 -44.17 -32.80 -7.31
CA GLY A 603 -44.24 -32.62 -8.77
C GLY A 603 -43.10 -33.27 -9.56
N THR A 604 -43.01 -32.95 -10.85
CA THR A 604 -41.98 -33.40 -11.79
C THR A 604 -41.52 -32.24 -12.65
N LEU A 605 -40.21 -32.02 -12.75
CA LEU A 605 -39.63 -31.06 -13.70
C LEU A 605 -39.36 -31.81 -15.01
N ARG A 606 -39.96 -31.35 -16.11
CA ARG A 606 -39.83 -31.98 -17.43
C ARG A 606 -39.10 -31.08 -18.41
N PHE A 607 -38.03 -31.59 -19.01
CA PHE A 607 -37.32 -30.97 -20.14
C PHE A 607 -37.63 -31.77 -21.40
N GLU A 608 -38.61 -31.31 -22.18
CA GLU A 608 -39.09 -32.01 -23.37
C GLU A 608 -38.12 -31.85 -24.56
N LYS A 609 -37.80 -32.96 -25.24
CA LYS A 609 -36.89 -32.95 -26.40
C LYS A 609 -37.46 -32.15 -27.55
N GLY A 610 -36.72 -31.11 -27.97
CA GLY A 610 -37.10 -30.27 -29.11
C GLY A 610 -38.19 -29.24 -28.81
N ALA A 611 -38.64 -29.13 -27.55
CA ALA A 611 -39.70 -28.21 -27.16
C ALA A 611 -39.24 -26.75 -27.02
N SER A 612 -37.93 -26.51 -26.84
CA SER A 612 -37.37 -25.17 -26.69
C SER A 612 -36.11 -24.98 -27.54
N PRO A 613 -35.90 -23.79 -28.14
CA PRO A 613 -34.62 -23.44 -28.73
C PRO A 613 -33.55 -23.10 -27.67
N SER A 614 -33.94 -22.87 -26.41
CA SER A 614 -33.03 -22.44 -25.34
C SER A 614 -32.21 -23.59 -24.74
N PHE A 615 -32.62 -24.83 -24.94
CA PHE A 615 -31.85 -26.00 -24.55
C PHE A 615 -31.96 -27.14 -25.58
N ALA A 616 -31.04 -28.10 -25.52
CA ALA A 616 -31.10 -29.35 -26.27
C ALA A 616 -30.83 -30.53 -25.34
N VAL A 617 -31.83 -31.40 -25.18
CA VAL A 617 -31.72 -32.69 -24.46
C VAL A 617 -31.71 -33.87 -25.43
N ARG A 618 -31.05 -34.96 -25.04
CA ARG A 618 -30.90 -36.17 -25.88
C ARG A 618 -32.22 -36.94 -25.99
N ALA A 619 -33.01 -36.91 -24.93
CA ALA A 619 -34.36 -37.46 -24.79
C ALA A 619 -35.16 -36.57 -23.82
N THR A 620 -36.49 -36.66 -23.82
CA THR A 620 -37.29 -35.96 -22.79
C THR A 620 -36.84 -36.41 -21.41
N ARG A 621 -36.42 -35.46 -20.57
CA ARG A 621 -35.90 -35.72 -19.22
C ARG A 621 -36.93 -35.34 -18.18
N ASN A 622 -37.19 -36.23 -17.24
CA ASN A 622 -38.04 -35.97 -16.08
C ASN A 622 -37.17 -36.05 -14.82
N LEU A 623 -37.21 -35.02 -13.99
CA LEU A 623 -36.70 -35.06 -12.62
C LEU A 623 -37.91 -35.32 -11.73
N VAL A 624 -38.02 -36.54 -11.19
CA VAL A 624 -39.18 -37.01 -10.44
C VAL A 624 -38.85 -37.00 -8.95
N ASP A 625 -37.73 -37.59 -8.58
CA ASP A 625 -37.34 -37.74 -7.18
C ASP A 625 -36.53 -36.57 -6.66
N VAL A 626 -36.48 -36.44 -5.34
CA VAL A 626 -35.57 -35.48 -4.68
C VAL A 626 -34.14 -35.84 -5.09
N TYR A 627 -33.35 -34.84 -5.46
CA TYR A 627 -31.95 -35.02 -5.89
C TYR A 627 -31.76 -35.61 -7.30
N ASP A 628 -32.82 -35.85 -8.06
CA ASP A 628 -32.70 -36.00 -9.51
C ASP A 628 -32.04 -34.74 -10.08
N TRP A 629 -31.14 -34.91 -11.05
CA TRP A 629 -30.40 -33.79 -11.62
C TRP A 629 -30.18 -33.89 -13.12
N ILE A 630 -30.02 -32.74 -13.74
CA ILE A 630 -29.61 -32.59 -15.13
C ILE A 630 -28.49 -31.54 -15.20
N GLU A 631 -27.51 -31.80 -16.05
CA GLU A 631 -26.42 -30.88 -16.33
C GLU A 631 -26.48 -30.38 -17.76
N PHE A 632 -26.22 -29.09 -17.91
CA PHE A 632 -26.10 -28.44 -19.20
C PHE A 632 -24.74 -27.75 -19.34
N VAL A 633 -24.28 -27.63 -20.59
CA VAL A 633 -23.15 -26.81 -21.00
C VAL A 633 -23.68 -25.74 -21.96
N TYR A 634 -23.30 -24.48 -21.76
CA TYR A 634 -23.69 -23.41 -22.67
C TYR A 634 -22.85 -23.44 -23.95
N ASN A 635 -23.52 -23.44 -25.09
CA ASN A 635 -22.92 -23.24 -26.40
C ASN A 635 -23.24 -21.82 -26.86
N ARG A 636 -22.20 -20.97 -26.95
CA ARG A 636 -22.37 -19.55 -27.25
C ARG A 636 -22.74 -19.29 -28.70
N GLU A 637 -22.19 -20.06 -29.63
CA GLU A 637 -22.47 -19.92 -31.07
C GLU A 637 -23.97 -20.14 -31.36
N LEU A 638 -24.56 -21.13 -30.69
CA LEU A 638 -25.99 -21.45 -30.83
C LEU A 638 -26.89 -20.64 -29.88
N GLN A 639 -26.29 -19.97 -28.89
CA GLN A 639 -26.97 -19.37 -27.74
C GLN A 639 -27.94 -20.36 -27.11
N ARG A 640 -27.42 -21.53 -26.70
CA ARG A 640 -28.25 -22.67 -26.25
C ARG A 640 -27.53 -23.52 -25.20
N TRP A 641 -28.28 -24.04 -24.25
CA TRP A 641 -27.82 -25.01 -23.25
C TRP A 641 -27.90 -26.45 -23.77
N GLU A 642 -26.82 -27.21 -23.74
CA GLU A 642 -26.76 -28.57 -24.27
C GLU A 642 -26.56 -29.60 -23.16
N GLU A 643 -27.34 -30.69 -23.18
CA GLU A 643 -27.28 -31.74 -22.17
C GLU A 643 -25.88 -32.36 -22.08
N ASN A 644 -25.26 -32.20 -20.91
CA ASN A 644 -23.94 -32.73 -20.58
C ASN A 644 -24.03 -33.95 -19.65
N GLY A 645 -25.09 -34.05 -18.86
CA GLY A 645 -25.31 -35.16 -17.93
C GLY A 645 -26.76 -35.21 -17.44
N PHE A 646 -27.19 -36.38 -16.99
CA PHE A 646 -28.52 -36.59 -16.45
C PHE A 646 -28.52 -37.78 -15.49
N PHE A 647 -29.24 -37.64 -14.38
CA PHE A 647 -29.51 -38.71 -13.43
C PHE A 647 -30.95 -38.58 -12.93
N SER A 648 -31.66 -39.70 -12.94
CA SER A 648 -32.94 -39.84 -12.26
C SER A 648 -32.99 -41.21 -11.58
N ALA A 649 -33.53 -41.24 -10.37
CA ALA A 649 -33.69 -42.47 -9.59
C ALA A 649 -34.93 -43.29 -9.98
N ALA A 650 -35.82 -42.73 -10.80
CA ALA A 650 -37.12 -43.29 -11.19
C ALA A 650 -37.07 -44.31 -12.34
#